data_AF-A0A9R1VE34-F1
#
_entry.id   AF-A0A9R1VE34-F1
#
_cell.length_a   1.000
_cell.length_b   1.000
_cell.length_c   1.000
_cell.angle_alpha   90.00
_cell.angle_beta   90.00
_cell.angle_gamma   90.00
#
_symmetry.space_group_name_H-M   'P 1'
#
loop_
_entity.id
_entity.type
_entity.pdbx_description
1 polymer ?
#
loop_
_entity_poly.entity_id
_entity_poly.type
_entity_poly.pdbx_seq_one_letter_code
_entity_poly.pdbx_strand_id
1 'polypeptide(L)'
;MGSWSLPASSQVHVAVVSQTLSFLFFLFFSNGALGVTVTFVNDCGFTIWPAIISLQSFNETGFELTKGSSRSFQVPTVWTGLMWGRTGCNFNSSGKWSCATGDCGTNGTNVMECNPYQQITPATVAELSINQTQTHSQDLYDVSIAEGYNLPILVEPTSGSGSGSNLSSCAKTGCVEDLNKRCPKELSFAGGEACMSACRAFASPEYCCSDSFSSPSSCKPTSYDQLFRSACPRSDIYSTRSDQKSTIYTCNGADYSIRFCAAADSFSTIKLGGQLKSTDQLVSMHGNFTLGFFGEDYSYLGIWYTSDVQSTKVWVANPNTPIISSSGAHTLSISTKTGDLIITAGGTTLMRITDVKIGPNANVTATLEDNGNFRLINQVEKRVLWQSFDHPTNVLLPGMKLGYDMATGQNWTLTSWLSNENPKSGPFTLSWEPTQKGSQRLMIRRRGRPYWTSGNLNNQIFQYMFSLNGPSSQSTYNLTSVYNNKARYFSYDGNIAALPMWILTPKGQIRDINNATAWSPEFCYGYDSGNGCMESSLSQCRTENDNFSKKNGDFALDMTKGATDGNSSLSINDCFVKCWNDCNCVGFSSSTINGSGCVIWTGINSFLVNPHDNSTSKYVISQNLGNRNTGNKTQKSKNWIWISISVSITLVFLCFGALWYIKKRKRRQKEYKRRKRDEYFVELTTSESFKDVHRLEPDGVKGNDLLLFSFASIMAATNDFSIENKLGQGGFGLVYKGKLSDGREIAIKRLSRTSSQGFVEFKNELVLIAKLQHTNLVRVLGCCIHGEEKMLIYEYMPNKSLDFFVFDENRKAELDWPKRFIIIEGIAQGLLYLHKYSRMKVIHRDLKANNILLDESMNPKISDFGMARICEQNQTESMTNRVVGTYGYMSPEYAMRGVFSIKSDIFSFGVLILEIISGRRNSSLFHLDETFSLIGYAWVLWQQGDSLELKDPSLGNTCDEQQFLRSVHVALLCVQENAIDRPTTSEMISMLLNDSISLPSPNRPTFLIGGGDSKSTSYETKAEDFSVNNVTISVVGGR
;
A
#
# COMPACT_ATOMS: atom_id res chain seq x y z
N MET A 1 -5.38 69.73 -54.13
CA MET A 1 -6.61 69.82 -53.31
C MET A 1 -6.31 69.02 -52.05
N GLY A 2 -5.79 69.62 -50.96
CA GLY A 2 -6.58 70.37 -49.97
C GLY A 2 -7.54 69.41 -49.27
N SER A 3 -7.52 69.13 -47.97
CA SER A 3 -6.96 69.82 -46.79
C SER A 3 -7.27 68.94 -45.56
N TRP A 4 -6.39 68.94 -44.55
CA TRP A 4 -6.64 69.11 -43.08
C TRP A 4 -7.89 68.40 -42.48
N SER A 5 -7.87 67.68 -41.34
CA SER A 5 -7.16 67.90 -40.07
C SER A 5 -7.53 66.78 -39.07
N LEU A 6 -6.59 66.37 -38.22
CA LEU A 6 -6.79 65.61 -36.97
C LEU A 6 -7.23 66.53 -35.81
N PRO A 7 -7.79 65.96 -34.73
CA PRO A 7 -7.16 66.11 -33.40
C PRO A 7 -7.23 64.80 -32.58
N ALA A 8 -6.65 64.63 -31.40
CA ALA A 8 -5.36 64.98 -30.78
C ALA A 8 -5.34 64.26 -29.41
N SER A 9 -4.12 64.02 -28.88
CA SER A 9 -3.78 63.39 -27.58
C SER A 9 -3.80 61.85 -27.57
N SER A 10 -2.78 61.14 -27.08
CA SER A 10 -1.57 61.49 -26.30
C SER A 10 -0.48 60.43 -26.51
N GLN A 11 0.77 60.89 -26.52
CA GLN A 11 2.00 60.12 -26.70
C GLN A 11 2.18 58.97 -25.71
N VAL A 12 2.64 57.81 -26.18
CA VAL A 12 3.93 57.14 -25.86
C VAL A 12 3.99 55.86 -26.71
N HIS A 13 4.83 55.79 -27.74
CA HIS A 13 5.43 54.55 -28.28
C HIS A 13 6.38 54.91 -29.44
N VAL A 14 7.65 55.10 -29.12
CA VAL A 14 8.76 55.09 -30.11
C VAL A 14 9.77 54.06 -29.59
N ALA A 15 9.83 52.89 -30.25
CA ALA A 15 11.00 52.00 -30.37
C ALA A 15 10.59 50.53 -30.61
N VAL A 16 10.03 50.18 -31.78
CA VAL A 16 9.90 48.76 -32.18
C VAL A 16 10.04 48.60 -33.71
N VAL A 17 11.18 49.01 -34.30
CA VAL A 17 11.65 48.45 -35.59
C VAL A 17 13.18 48.53 -35.64
N SER A 18 13.86 47.93 -34.65
CA SER A 18 15.32 47.69 -34.69
C SER A 18 15.73 46.55 -33.74
N GLN A 19 14.89 45.52 -33.58
CA GLN A 19 15.18 44.36 -32.73
C GLN A 19 14.99 42.99 -33.40
N THR A 20 14.62 42.95 -34.68
CA THR A 20 14.38 41.67 -35.37
C THR A 20 15.53 41.17 -36.25
N LEU A 21 16.62 41.95 -36.41
CA LEU A 21 17.82 41.51 -37.13
C LEU A 21 19.09 41.34 -36.27
N SER A 22 19.12 41.81 -35.01
CA SER A 22 20.24 41.51 -34.09
C SER A 22 20.11 40.18 -33.37
N PHE A 23 18.94 39.53 -33.40
CA PHE A 23 18.74 38.21 -32.77
C PHE A 23 19.18 37.03 -33.64
N LEU A 24 19.37 37.24 -34.95
CA LEU A 24 19.85 36.20 -35.88
C LEU A 24 21.34 36.30 -36.21
N PHE A 25 22.03 37.37 -35.77
CA PHE A 25 23.47 37.56 -35.98
C PHE A 25 24.33 37.35 -34.72
N PHE A 26 23.72 37.25 -33.54
CA PHE A 26 24.40 36.81 -32.31
C PHE A 26 24.50 35.27 -32.16
N LEU A 27 23.94 34.51 -33.11
CA LEU A 27 24.01 33.05 -33.13
C LEU A 27 25.19 32.48 -33.94
N PHE A 28 26.04 33.31 -34.54
CA PHE A 28 27.13 32.80 -35.40
C PHE A 28 28.53 33.35 -35.15
N PHE A 29 28.75 34.24 -34.16
CA PHE A 29 30.10 34.61 -33.74
C PHE A 29 30.17 34.88 -32.22
N SER A 30 30.04 33.81 -31.44
CA SER A 30 30.87 33.64 -30.26
C SER A 30 31.48 32.25 -30.32
N ASN A 31 32.77 32.17 -30.61
CA ASN A 31 33.61 31.03 -30.21
C ASN A 31 33.66 30.99 -28.68
N GLY A 32 32.51 30.69 -28.04
CA GLY A 32 32.40 30.49 -26.60
C GLY A 32 32.67 29.02 -26.34
N ALA A 33 33.82 28.74 -25.72
CA ALA A 33 34.23 27.39 -25.36
C ALA A 33 33.09 26.66 -24.61
N LEU A 34 32.85 25.41 -24.98
CA LEU A 34 32.10 24.43 -24.19
C LEU A 34 32.74 24.40 -22.79
N GLY A 35 32.07 25.01 -21.80
CA GLY A 35 32.53 25.10 -20.42
C GLY A 35 31.45 24.57 -19.47
N VAL A 36 31.86 24.21 -18.26
CA VAL A 36 30.95 23.75 -17.20
C VAL A 36 30.55 24.93 -16.34
N THR A 37 29.27 25.00 -15.96
CA THR A 37 28.77 26.07 -15.08
C THR A 37 28.92 25.65 -13.61
N VAL A 38 29.63 26.46 -12.82
CA VAL A 38 29.69 26.32 -11.35
C VAL A 38 28.98 27.51 -10.71
N THR A 39 27.95 27.24 -9.92
CA THR A 39 27.10 28.26 -9.27
C THR A 39 27.28 28.24 -7.76
N PHE A 40 27.66 29.38 -7.19
CA PHE A 40 27.75 29.59 -5.75
C PHE A 40 26.43 30.19 -5.26
N VAL A 41 25.87 29.65 -4.18
CA VAL A 41 24.58 30.08 -3.62
C VAL A 41 24.73 30.33 -2.12
N ASN A 42 24.39 31.53 -1.66
CA ASN A 42 24.40 31.87 -0.25
C ASN A 42 23.01 31.71 0.38
N ASP A 43 22.74 30.55 0.99
CA ASP A 43 21.54 30.31 1.79
C ASP A 43 21.72 30.76 3.26
N CYS A 44 22.90 31.28 3.64
CA CYS A 44 23.17 31.74 5.00
C CYS A 44 22.34 32.97 5.37
N GLY A 45 22.10 33.14 6.66
CA GLY A 45 21.42 34.33 7.21
C GLY A 45 22.24 35.63 7.15
N PHE A 46 23.43 35.60 6.59
CA PHE A 46 24.45 36.65 6.58
C PHE A 46 25.28 36.61 5.28
N THR A 47 26.06 37.66 5.02
CA THR A 47 26.99 37.72 3.88
C THR A 47 28.17 36.77 4.10
N ILE A 48 28.55 36.07 3.03
CA ILE A 48 29.74 35.23 3.00
C ILE A 48 30.69 35.72 1.89
N TRP A 49 31.95 35.32 2.00
CA TRP A 49 32.95 35.63 0.99
C TRP A 49 33.54 34.33 0.44
N PRO A 50 32.96 33.75 -0.64
CA PRO A 50 33.51 32.55 -1.23
C PRO A 50 34.95 32.76 -1.69
N ALA A 51 35.69 31.67 -1.66
CA ALA A 51 37.08 31.58 -2.05
C ALA A 51 37.29 30.36 -2.94
N ILE A 52 38.19 30.49 -3.92
CA ILE A 52 38.47 29.48 -4.93
C ILE A 52 39.99 29.37 -5.10
N ILE A 53 40.51 28.16 -5.00
CA ILE A 53 41.88 27.83 -5.42
C ILE A 53 41.77 26.81 -6.55
N SER A 54 42.45 27.05 -7.67
CA SER A 54 42.45 26.13 -8.81
C SER A 54 43.86 25.87 -9.31
N LEU A 55 44.09 24.67 -9.85
CA LEU A 55 45.34 24.33 -10.54
C LEU A 55 45.47 25.06 -11.88
N GLN A 56 44.36 25.47 -12.48
CA GLN A 56 44.29 26.25 -13.71
C GLN A 56 44.06 27.73 -13.38
N SER A 57 44.54 28.64 -14.23
CA SER A 57 44.34 30.08 -14.04
C SER A 57 42.85 30.44 -14.04
N PHE A 58 42.38 31.03 -12.95
CA PHE A 58 41.00 31.47 -12.77
C PHE A 58 40.96 32.95 -12.39
N ASN A 59 40.10 33.74 -13.04
CA ASN A 59 40.20 35.20 -13.00
C ASN A 59 39.72 35.83 -11.69
N GLU A 60 38.88 35.14 -10.91
CA GLU A 60 38.35 35.63 -9.65
C GLU A 60 38.40 34.51 -8.60
N THR A 61 39.30 34.63 -7.65
CA THR A 61 39.55 33.64 -6.59
C THR A 61 38.89 34.00 -5.26
N GLY A 62 38.33 35.20 -5.15
CA GLY A 62 37.55 35.60 -3.98
C GLY A 62 36.56 36.72 -4.29
N PHE A 63 35.33 36.61 -3.77
CA PHE A 63 34.29 37.61 -4.00
C PHE A 63 33.29 37.67 -2.84
N GLU A 64 32.48 38.74 -2.78
CA GLU A 64 31.38 38.88 -1.83
C GLU A 64 30.10 38.25 -2.38
N LEU A 65 29.38 37.51 -1.53
CA LEU A 65 28.07 36.94 -1.86
C LEU A 65 27.08 37.27 -0.74
N THR A 66 26.18 38.21 -1.01
CA THR A 66 25.17 38.67 -0.04
C THR A 66 24.12 37.60 0.24
N LYS A 67 23.43 37.71 1.38
CA LYS A 67 22.38 36.77 1.78
C LYS A 67 21.34 36.55 0.67
N GLY A 68 21.07 35.29 0.34
CA GLY A 68 20.07 34.88 -0.65
C GLY A 68 20.47 35.11 -2.10
N SER A 69 21.71 35.57 -2.37
CA SER A 69 22.22 35.77 -3.72
C SER A 69 22.95 34.53 -4.23
N SER A 70 23.06 34.44 -5.56
CA SER A 70 23.83 33.41 -6.24
C SER A 70 24.69 34.02 -7.35
N ARG A 71 25.83 33.39 -7.64
CA ARG A 71 26.74 33.80 -8.71
C ARG A 71 27.28 32.59 -9.45
N SER A 72 27.24 32.63 -10.77
CA SER A 72 27.68 31.53 -11.65
C SER A 72 28.94 31.90 -12.42
N PHE A 73 29.81 30.91 -12.61
CA PHE A 73 31.04 31.03 -13.39
C PHE A 73 31.12 29.90 -14.41
N GLN A 74 31.80 30.17 -15.53
CA GLN A 74 32.16 29.16 -16.51
C GLN A 74 33.58 28.69 -16.24
N VAL A 75 33.75 27.38 -16.04
CA VAL A 75 35.05 26.73 -15.91
C VAL A 75 35.35 25.85 -17.13
N PRO A 76 36.63 25.63 -17.49
CA PRO A 76 36.98 24.73 -18.58
C PRO A 76 36.47 23.30 -18.38
N THR A 77 36.31 22.55 -19.47
CA THR A 77 35.96 21.11 -19.45
C THR A 77 37.03 20.20 -18.86
N VAL A 78 38.21 20.75 -18.52
CA VAL A 78 39.19 20.12 -17.63
C VAL A 78 39.57 21.16 -16.57
N TRP A 79 39.12 20.96 -15.35
CA TRP A 79 39.31 21.95 -14.30
C TRP A 79 39.33 21.28 -12.93
N THR A 80 40.27 21.69 -12.06
CA THR A 80 40.29 21.24 -10.68
C THR A 80 40.32 22.45 -9.77
N GLY A 81 39.43 22.48 -8.78
CA GLY A 81 39.41 23.55 -7.80
C GLY A 81 38.84 23.15 -6.44
N LEU A 82 39.31 23.88 -5.44
CA LEU A 82 38.91 23.85 -4.04
C LEU A 82 38.14 25.12 -3.73
N MET A 83 36.98 24.98 -3.11
CA MET A 83 36.04 26.08 -2.92
C MET A 83 35.48 26.06 -1.51
N TRP A 84 35.44 27.21 -0.84
CA TRP A 84 34.86 27.30 0.50
C TRP A 84 34.33 28.71 0.79
N GLY A 85 33.61 28.87 1.89
CA GLY A 85 33.03 30.15 2.31
C GLY A 85 33.83 30.75 3.46
N ARG A 86 33.96 32.09 3.48
CA ARG A 86 34.61 32.83 4.57
C ARG A 86 33.59 33.70 5.32
N THR A 87 33.79 33.86 6.63
CA THR A 87 32.93 34.70 7.49
C THR A 87 33.76 35.73 8.26
N GLY A 88 33.08 36.77 8.75
CA GLY A 88 33.70 37.82 9.54
C GLY A 88 34.79 38.58 8.79
N CYS A 89 34.63 38.75 7.48
CA CYS A 89 35.64 39.38 6.64
C CYS A 89 35.52 40.90 6.64
N ASN A 90 36.66 41.59 6.81
CA ASN A 90 36.72 43.04 6.74
C ASN A 90 38.11 43.53 6.30
N PHE A 91 38.13 44.80 5.85
CA PHE A 91 39.36 45.58 5.80
C PHE A 91 39.60 46.18 7.17
N ASN A 92 40.77 45.96 7.74
CA ASN A 92 41.17 46.65 8.95
C ASN A 92 41.46 48.14 8.68
N SER A 93 41.76 48.91 9.73
CA SER A 93 42.07 50.35 9.63
C SER A 93 43.28 50.69 8.75
N SER A 94 44.15 49.72 8.45
CA SER A 94 45.29 49.88 7.54
C SER A 94 44.99 49.41 6.10
N GLY A 95 43.73 49.17 5.75
CA GLY A 95 43.30 48.76 4.39
C GLY A 95 43.61 47.31 4.06
N LYS A 96 43.94 46.51 5.07
CA LYS A 96 44.42 45.13 4.95
C LYS A 96 43.24 44.17 5.17
N TRP A 97 43.02 43.26 4.21
CA TRP A 97 41.89 42.32 4.20
C TRP A 97 42.16 41.09 5.06
N SER A 98 41.19 40.68 5.88
CA SER A 98 41.25 39.43 6.65
C SER A 98 39.86 38.89 6.94
N CYS A 99 39.76 37.58 7.18
CA CYS A 99 38.51 36.92 7.59
C CYS A 99 38.68 36.23 8.95
N ALA A 100 37.61 36.21 9.74
CA ALA A 100 37.59 35.50 11.02
C ALA A 100 37.68 33.97 10.83
N THR A 101 37.09 33.45 9.75
CA THR A 101 37.14 32.02 9.40
C THR A 101 37.57 31.80 7.94
N GLY A 102 38.25 30.67 7.68
CA GLY A 102 38.60 30.23 6.33
C GLY A 102 39.49 31.18 5.52
N ASP A 103 40.32 32.02 6.16
CA ASP A 103 41.25 32.87 5.41
C ASP A 103 42.23 32.01 4.57
N CYS A 104 42.46 32.40 3.31
CA CYS A 104 43.39 31.75 2.35
C CYS A 104 44.75 32.41 2.30
N GLY A 105 45.17 33.00 3.41
CA GLY A 105 46.50 33.56 3.49
C GLY A 105 46.66 34.77 2.57
N THR A 106 45.71 35.71 2.62
CA THR A 106 45.99 37.05 2.09
C THR A 106 47.15 37.71 2.84
N ASN A 107 47.57 37.18 4.02
CA ASN A 107 48.51 37.81 4.96
C ASN A 107 48.22 39.32 5.11
N GLY A 108 46.92 39.59 5.02
CA GLY A 108 46.26 40.80 4.57
C GLY A 108 47.05 41.80 3.71
N THR A 109 47.11 41.43 2.44
CA THR A 109 47.12 42.33 1.30
C THR A 109 45.82 43.13 1.22
N ASN A 110 45.78 44.14 0.34
CA ASN A 110 44.59 44.99 0.14
C ASN A 110 43.57 44.38 -0.85
N VAL A 111 43.59 43.06 -1.04
CA VAL A 111 42.75 42.36 -2.03
C VAL A 111 42.07 41.13 -1.41
N MET A 112 40.87 40.82 -1.89
CA MET A 112 40.00 39.72 -1.40
C MET A 112 40.35 38.35 -2.02
N GLU A 113 41.29 38.34 -2.97
CA GLU A 113 41.77 37.19 -3.74
C GLU A 113 42.60 36.21 -2.91
N CYS A 114 42.57 34.92 -3.25
CA CYS A 114 43.32 33.88 -2.57
C CYS A 114 44.69 33.62 -3.19
N ASN A 115 45.66 33.27 -2.34
CA ASN A 115 46.99 32.85 -2.77
C ASN A 115 47.06 31.31 -2.80
N PRO A 116 47.40 30.67 -3.94
CA PRO A 116 47.47 29.21 -4.04
C PRO A 116 48.58 28.56 -3.18
N TYR A 117 49.47 29.34 -2.58
CA TYR A 117 50.64 28.84 -1.82
C TYR A 117 50.54 28.97 -0.29
N GLN A 118 49.39 29.35 0.28
CA GLN A 118 49.25 29.55 1.74
C GLN A 118 48.31 28.55 2.43
N GLN A 119 48.53 28.37 3.75
CA GLN A 119 47.75 27.46 4.59
C GLN A 119 46.32 27.96 4.78
N ILE A 120 45.36 27.10 4.43
CA ILE A 120 43.91 27.29 4.61
C ILE A 120 43.60 27.17 6.10
N THR A 121 42.94 28.15 6.73
CA THR A 121 42.44 28.10 8.14
C THR A 121 41.06 27.39 8.18
N PRO A 122 40.47 26.99 9.34
CA PRO A 122 39.44 25.95 9.33
C PRO A 122 38.32 26.29 8.35
N ALA A 123 38.11 25.37 7.41
CA ALA A 123 37.18 25.52 6.32
C ALA A 123 36.56 24.16 6.02
N THR A 124 35.26 24.17 5.81
CA THR A 124 34.58 23.13 5.07
C THR A 124 34.85 23.39 3.60
N VAL A 125 35.41 22.42 2.86
CA VAL A 125 35.90 22.63 1.49
C VAL A 125 35.11 21.76 0.54
N ALA A 126 34.61 22.34 -0.55
CA ALA A 126 34.11 21.60 -1.71
C ALA A 126 35.26 21.37 -2.70
N GLU A 127 35.50 20.11 -3.07
CA GLU A 127 36.49 19.74 -4.06
C GLU A 127 35.79 19.31 -5.34
N LEU A 128 36.27 19.80 -6.48
CA LEU A 128 35.70 19.49 -7.78
C LEU A 128 36.82 19.33 -8.81
N SER A 129 36.82 18.19 -9.49
CA SER A 129 37.73 17.85 -10.57
C SER A 129 36.91 17.45 -11.80
N ILE A 130 36.75 18.38 -12.73
CA ILE A 130 36.01 18.24 -13.97
C ILE A 130 36.92 17.64 -15.03
N ASN A 131 36.42 16.61 -15.72
CA ASN A 131 37.05 16.02 -16.87
C ASN A 131 35.96 15.58 -17.87
N GLN A 132 35.64 16.45 -18.82
CA GLN A 132 34.60 16.25 -19.84
C GLN A 132 35.20 16.19 -21.26
N THR A 133 36.42 15.65 -21.39
CA THR A 133 37.15 15.61 -22.67
C THR A 133 36.80 14.42 -23.56
N GLN A 134 36.20 13.36 -23.01
CA GLN A 134 35.86 12.13 -23.74
C GLN A 134 34.45 11.66 -23.39
N THR A 135 33.84 10.84 -24.24
CA THR A 135 32.46 10.30 -24.06
C THR A 135 32.28 9.42 -22.81
N HIS A 136 33.34 9.17 -22.04
CA HIS A 136 33.34 8.34 -20.83
C HIS A 136 34.13 8.95 -19.65
N SER A 137 34.56 10.20 -19.73
CA SER A 137 35.25 10.85 -18.62
C SER A 137 34.25 11.30 -17.54
N GLN A 138 34.58 11.08 -16.27
CA GLN A 138 33.72 11.43 -15.13
C GLN A 138 34.35 12.57 -14.35
N ASP A 139 33.53 13.55 -14.00
CA ASP A 139 33.86 14.58 -13.04
C ASP A 139 33.88 13.95 -11.63
N LEU A 140 34.85 14.30 -10.80
CA LEU A 140 34.97 13.86 -9.41
C LEU A 140 34.66 15.04 -8.48
N TYR A 141 33.92 14.82 -7.41
CA TYR A 141 33.60 15.88 -6.46
C TYR A 141 33.27 15.34 -5.07
N ASP A 142 33.57 16.13 -4.04
CA ASP A 142 33.20 15.86 -2.66
C ASP A 142 33.18 17.15 -1.82
N VAL A 143 32.88 16.98 -0.52
CA VAL A 143 33.06 18.03 0.47
C VAL A 143 33.91 17.45 1.59
N SER A 144 35.04 18.07 1.87
CA SER A 144 36.00 17.69 2.91
C SER A 144 35.89 18.58 4.13
N ILE A 145 36.00 17.96 5.31
CA ILE A 145 36.15 18.63 6.61
C ILE A 145 37.48 18.26 7.30
N ALA A 146 38.44 17.74 6.52
CA ALA A 146 39.77 17.34 7.02
C ALA A 146 40.56 18.50 7.63
N GLU A 147 40.39 19.70 7.08
CA GLU A 147 41.04 20.93 7.53
C GLU A 147 40.28 21.65 8.66
N GLY A 148 39.10 21.14 9.02
CA GLY A 148 38.19 21.72 10.00
C GLY A 148 36.81 21.99 9.40
N TYR A 149 36.03 22.79 10.11
CA TYR A 149 34.68 23.16 9.75
C TYR A 149 34.44 24.62 10.08
N ASN A 150 33.74 25.34 9.21
CA ASN A 150 33.30 26.71 9.50
C ASN A 150 31.86 26.99 9.07
N LEU A 151 31.43 26.45 7.93
CA LEU A 151 30.10 26.68 7.38
C LEU A 151 29.53 25.38 6.82
N PRO A 152 28.21 25.18 6.87
CA PRO A 152 27.61 24.07 6.16
C PRO A 152 27.77 24.26 4.65
N ILE A 153 28.17 23.21 3.93
CA ILE A 153 28.33 23.22 2.47
C ILE A 153 27.65 22.01 1.85
N LEU A 154 26.97 22.24 0.74
CA LEU A 154 26.32 21.24 -0.09
C LEU A 154 26.74 21.42 -1.56
N VAL A 155 27.21 20.35 -2.19
CA VAL A 155 27.53 20.29 -3.62
C VAL A 155 26.46 19.46 -4.33
N GLU A 156 25.85 20.05 -5.36
CA GLU A 156 24.75 19.48 -6.13
C GLU A 156 25.05 19.53 -7.64
N PRO A 157 25.14 18.39 -8.33
CA PRO A 157 25.08 18.33 -9.79
C PRO A 157 23.67 18.72 -10.29
N THR A 158 23.55 19.47 -11.39
CA THR A 158 22.27 20.07 -11.82
C THR A 158 21.76 19.64 -13.21
N SER A 159 22.63 19.06 -14.06
CA SER A 159 22.30 18.73 -15.46
C SER A 159 22.95 17.44 -16.01
N GLY A 160 23.75 16.71 -15.23
CA GLY A 160 24.47 15.52 -15.70
C GLY A 160 23.73 14.20 -15.55
N SER A 161 24.28 13.16 -16.18
CA SER A 161 23.75 11.79 -16.17
C SER A 161 24.69 10.83 -15.47
N GLY A 162 24.14 9.97 -14.61
CA GLY A 162 24.89 8.87 -14.01
C GLY A 162 24.77 7.58 -14.82
N SER A 163 25.82 6.77 -14.89
CA SER A 163 25.72 5.39 -15.37
C SER A 163 25.02 4.54 -14.32
N GLY A 164 23.96 3.84 -14.71
CA GLY A 164 23.09 3.05 -13.82
C GLY A 164 23.83 2.23 -12.76
N SER A 165 23.21 2.15 -11.58
CA SER A 165 23.57 1.43 -10.35
C SER A 165 24.72 1.96 -9.47
N ASN A 166 25.48 2.99 -9.86
CA ASN A 166 26.54 3.52 -8.97
C ASN A 166 26.03 4.63 -8.05
N LEU A 167 26.13 4.42 -6.73
CA LEU A 167 25.55 5.28 -5.70
C LEU A 167 26.15 6.69 -5.63
N SER A 168 27.42 6.80 -6.01
CA SER A 168 28.17 8.03 -6.05
C SER A 168 27.88 8.84 -7.32
N SER A 169 27.06 8.31 -8.24
CA SER A 169 26.84 8.91 -9.55
C SER A 169 25.80 10.02 -9.51
N CYS A 170 26.25 11.25 -9.73
CA CYS A 170 25.46 12.49 -9.75
C CYS A 170 24.65 12.74 -8.46
N ALA A 171 25.05 12.15 -7.33
CA ALA A 171 24.40 12.36 -6.04
C ALA A 171 24.93 13.61 -5.33
N LYS A 172 24.10 14.22 -4.46
CA LYS A 172 24.51 15.35 -3.63
C LYS A 172 25.50 14.91 -2.53
N THR A 173 26.45 15.78 -2.20
CA THR A 173 27.46 15.55 -1.16
C THR A 173 27.70 16.80 -0.33
N GLY A 174 28.10 16.67 0.93
CA GLY A 174 28.17 17.82 1.83
C GLY A 174 27.99 17.56 3.31
N CYS A 175 28.22 18.63 4.08
CA CYS A 175 28.05 18.74 5.52
C CYS A 175 27.05 19.88 5.77
N VAL A 176 25.77 19.53 5.95
CA VAL A 176 24.67 20.50 6.11
C VAL A 176 24.31 20.79 7.58
N GLU A 177 24.85 20.00 8.50
CA GLU A 177 24.74 20.25 9.94
C GLU A 177 25.69 21.36 10.38
N ASP A 178 25.26 22.16 11.36
CA ASP A 178 26.04 23.25 11.94
C ASP A 178 26.93 22.72 13.08
N LEU A 179 28.14 22.28 12.70
CA LEU A 179 29.10 21.69 13.63
C LEU A 179 29.67 22.69 14.65
N ASN A 180 29.63 23.99 14.39
CA ASN A 180 30.14 25.00 15.33
C ASN A 180 29.41 24.95 16.68
N LYS A 181 28.10 24.65 16.67
CA LYS A 181 27.30 24.49 17.90
C LYS A 181 27.69 23.29 18.76
N ARG A 182 28.29 22.28 18.15
CA ARG A 182 28.71 21.03 18.83
C ARG A 182 30.23 20.90 18.90
N CYS A 183 30.97 21.96 18.53
CA CYS A 183 32.41 21.95 18.52
C CYS A 183 32.96 21.79 19.95
N PRO A 184 33.81 20.78 20.22
CA PRO A 184 34.51 20.66 21.48
C PRO A 184 35.33 21.91 21.77
N LYS A 185 35.45 22.28 23.06
CA LYS A 185 36.14 23.53 23.44
C LYS A 185 37.60 23.53 23.00
N GLU A 186 38.23 22.36 22.98
CA GLU A 186 39.62 22.13 22.60
C GLU A 186 39.85 22.30 21.09
N LEU A 187 38.79 22.20 20.28
CA LEU A 187 38.82 22.38 18.83
C LEU A 187 38.28 23.75 18.39
N SER A 188 37.81 24.59 19.32
CA SER A 188 37.21 25.89 19.01
C SER A 188 38.23 26.87 18.41
N PHE A 189 37.84 27.56 17.33
CA PHE A 189 38.62 28.61 16.67
C PHE A 189 37.81 29.90 16.57
N ALA A 190 38.51 31.05 16.52
CA ALA A 190 37.91 32.37 16.34
C ALA A 190 36.72 32.66 17.29
N GLY A 191 36.85 32.34 18.57
CA GLY A 191 35.78 32.59 19.55
C GLY A 191 34.56 31.67 19.42
N GLY A 192 34.67 30.55 18.69
CA GLY A 192 33.58 29.58 18.45
C GLY A 192 32.90 29.73 17.09
N GLU A 193 33.39 30.61 16.22
CA GLU A 193 32.87 30.79 14.86
C GLU A 193 33.31 29.69 13.88
N ALA A 194 34.34 28.91 14.23
CA ALA A 194 34.79 27.75 13.47
C ALA A 194 35.31 26.63 14.39
N CYS A 195 35.40 25.42 13.86
CA CYS A 195 35.91 24.24 14.54
C CYS A 195 37.14 23.68 13.80
N MET A 196 38.25 23.49 14.50
CA MET A 196 39.45 22.87 13.96
C MET A 196 39.27 21.35 13.85
N SER A 197 39.97 20.73 12.89
CA SER A 197 40.15 19.28 12.93
C SER A 197 41.08 18.89 14.09
N ALA A 198 40.94 17.66 14.57
CA ALA A 198 41.80 17.15 15.65
C ALA A 198 43.28 17.17 15.25
N CYS A 199 43.61 16.85 14.00
CA CYS A 199 44.98 16.97 13.49
C CYS A 199 45.52 18.40 13.68
N ARG A 200 44.72 19.42 13.34
CA ARG A 200 45.17 20.81 13.43
C ARG A 200 45.28 21.31 14.86
N ALA A 201 44.36 20.91 15.73
CA ALA A 201 44.36 21.34 17.12
C ALA A 201 45.50 20.72 17.93
N PHE A 202 45.84 19.45 17.67
CA PHE A 202 46.81 18.69 18.48
C PHE A 202 48.16 18.47 17.79
N ALA A 203 48.23 18.58 16.46
CA ALA A 203 49.42 18.36 15.64
C ALA A 203 50.16 17.03 15.94
N SER A 204 49.43 15.99 16.34
CA SER A 204 50.02 14.68 16.67
C SER A 204 49.88 13.71 15.50
N PRO A 205 50.85 12.78 15.30
CA PRO A 205 50.79 11.79 14.23
C PRO A 205 49.54 10.90 14.27
N GLU A 206 49.02 10.62 15.47
CA GLU A 206 47.79 9.85 15.67
C GLU A 206 46.56 10.57 15.12
N TYR A 207 46.40 11.87 15.41
CA TYR A 207 45.26 12.65 14.91
C TYR A 207 45.39 13.03 13.44
N CYS A 208 46.62 13.15 12.94
CA CYS A 208 46.92 13.52 11.55
C CYS A 208 47.07 12.33 10.60
N CYS A 209 46.99 11.09 11.10
CA CYS A 209 47.33 9.89 10.32
C CYS A 209 48.69 10.00 9.61
N SER A 210 49.71 10.53 10.29
CA SER A 210 51.06 10.66 9.75
C SER A 210 52.02 9.63 10.35
N ASP A 211 53.20 9.50 9.75
CA ASP A 211 54.30 8.68 10.28
C ASP A 211 53.88 7.22 10.53
N SER A 212 54.01 6.74 11.78
CA SER A 212 53.59 5.39 12.19
C SER A 212 52.08 5.14 12.05
N PHE A 213 51.28 6.20 11.91
CA PHE A 213 49.84 6.17 11.71
C PHE A 213 49.44 6.43 10.24
N SER A 214 50.36 6.36 9.29
CA SER A 214 50.07 6.59 7.86
C SER A 214 49.33 5.46 7.14
N SER A 215 49.18 4.29 7.77
CA SER A 215 48.48 3.16 7.16
C SER A 215 47.02 3.10 7.61
N PRO A 216 46.09 2.60 6.76
CA PRO A 216 44.70 2.41 7.13
C PRO A 216 44.49 1.52 8.37
N SER A 217 45.40 0.58 8.62
CA SER A 217 45.39 -0.30 9.79
C SER A 217 45.92 0.36 11.07
N SER A 218 46.77 1.38 10.94
CA SER A 218 47.36 2.08 12.09
C SER A 218 46.62 3.36 12.46
N CYS A 219 46.04 4.10 11.50
CA CYS A 219 45.19 5.25 11.82
C CYS A 219 43.76 4.83 12.19
N LYS A 220 43.47 4.77 13.50
CA LYS A 220 42.14 4.42 14.01
C LYS A 220 41.26 5.66 14.18
N PRO A 221 39.92 5.55 14.06
CA PRO A 221 38.98 6.63 14.36
C PRO A 221 39.10 7.11 15.81
N THR A 222 39.23 8.42 16.03
CA THR A 222 39.20 9.03 17.37
C THR A 222 37.78 9.46 17.74
N SER A 223 37.54 9.85 18.99
CA SER A 223 36.24 10.37 19.43
C SER A 223 35.82 11.64 18.68
N TYR A 224 36.78 12.49 18.32
CA TYR A 224 36.53 13.70 17.52
C TYR A 224 36.10 13.36 16.09
N ASP A 225 36.72 12.34 15.49
CA ASP A 225 36.34 11.88 14.14
C ASP A 225 34.93 11.29 14.14
N GLN A 226 34.59 10.50 15.17
CA GLN A 226 33.24 9.95 15.32
C GLN A 226 32.18 11.05 15.48
N LEU A 227 32.50 12.13 16.20
CA LEU A 227 31.62 13.30 16.32
C LEU A 227 31.35 13.92 14.95
N PHE A 228 32.39 14.26 14.20
CA PHE A 228 32.27 14.87 12.88
C PHE A 228 31.59 13.93 11.88
N ARG A 229 31.91 12.64 11.93
CA ARG A 229 31.29 11.61 11.08
C ARG A 229 29.81 11.44 11.33
N SER A 230 29.40 11.48 12.61
CA SER A 230 27.98 11.38 12.98
C SER A 230 27.17 12.59 12.51
N ALA A 231 27.77 13.78 12.48
CA ALA A 231 27.11 14.99 12.00
C ALA A 231 27.12 15.12 10.48
N CYS A 232 28.22 14.73 9.84
CA CYS A 232 28.45 14.91 8.40
C CYS A 232 28.86 13.59 7.72
N PRO A 233 27.92 12.62 7.61
CA PRO A 233 28.20 11.30 7.07
C PRO A 233 28.47 11.28 5.56
N ARG A 234 28.20 12.39 4.85
CA ARG A 234 28.41 12.57 3.41
C ARG A 234 29.57 13.52 3.08
N SER A 235 30.47 13.76 4.02
CA SER A 235 31.70 14.50 3.80
C SER A 235 32.92 13.63 4.03
N ASP A 236 34.00 13.94 3.31
CA ASP A 236 35.31 13.36 3.60
C ASP A 236 35.88 13.97 4.89
N ILE A 237 36.55 13.13 5.68
CA ILE A 237 37.19 13.54 6.93
C ILE A 237 38.69 13.23 6.87
N TYR A 238 39.08 12.03 6.44
CA TYR A 238 40.48 11.61 6.30
C TYR A 238 40.59 10.39 5.38
N SER A 239 40.94 10.60 4.12
CA SER A 239 41.07 9.59 3.07
C SER A 239 41.97 8.37 3.38
N THR A 240 42.81 8.42 4.42
CA THR A 240 43.78 7.37 4.77
C THR A 240 43.29 6.31 5.77
N ARG A 241 42.07 6.41 6.31
CA ARG A 241 41.57 5.48 7.36
C ARG A 241 40.80 4.28 6.78
N SER A 242 41.06 3.07 7.32
CA SER A 242 40.52 1.80 6.76
C SER A 242 39.01 1.61 6.86
N ASP A 243 38.34 2.37 7.72
CA ASP A 243 36.88 2.32 7.92
C ASP A 243 36.11 3.26 6.99
N GLN A 244 36.79 4.10 6.21
CA GLN A 244 36.15 5.05 5.32
C GLN A 244 35.79 4.40 3.98
N LYS A 245 34.48 4.33 3.69
CA LYS A 245 34.02 4.27 2.29
C LYS A 245 34.45 5.57 1.63
N SER A 246 35.20 5.50 0.52
CA SER A 246 35.51 6.66 -0.31
C SER A 246 34.23 7.48 -0.55
N THR A 247 34.24 8.73 -0.11
CA THR A 247 33.14 9.69 -0.28
C THR A 247 33.29 10.50 -1.57
N ILE A 248 34.13 10.05 -2.50
CA ILE A 248 34.31 10.70 -3.79
C ILE A 248 33.09 10.38 -4.67
N TYR A 249 32.39 11.44 -5.08
CA TYR A 249 31.25 11.35 -5.98
C TYR A 249 31.67 11.57 -7.42
N THR A 250 30.95 10.96 -8.36
CA THR A 250 31.27 11.08 -9.78
C THR A 250 30.06 11.52 -10.59
N CYS A 251 30.20 12.30 -11.64
CA CYS A 251 29.08 12.62 -12.52
C CYS A 251 29.58 12.85 -13.96
N ASN A 252 28.71 12.68 -14.95
CA ASN A 252 29.07 12.91 -16.35
C ASN A 252 28.23 14.06 -16.93
N GLY A 253 28.92 15.07 -17.46
CA GLY A 253 28.29 16.18 -18.18
C GLY A 253 27.40 17.07 -17.30
N ALA A 254 27.78 17.27 -16.03
CA ALA A 254 27.01 18.08 -15.10
C ALA A 254 27.54 19.52 -14.98
N ASP A 255 26.61 20.45 -14.77
CA ASP A 255 26.86 21.71 -14.08
C ASP A 255 26.73 21.52 -12.56
N TYR A 256 27.42 22.34 -11.78
CA TYR A 256 27.52 22.19 -10.32
C TYR A 256 26.98 23.40 -9.57
N SER A 257 26.30 23.16 -8.44
CA SER A 257 25.87 24.17 -7.49
C SER A 257 26.52 23.92 -6.14
N ILE A 258 27.20 24.95 -5.60
CA ILE A 258 27.83 24.96 -4.27
C ILE A 258 26.99 25.87 -3.38
N ARG A 259 26.24 25.27 -2.47
CA ARG A 259 25.34 25.97 -1.55
C ARG A 259 25.95 26.06 -0.16
N PHE A 260 25.99 27.27 0.39
CA PHE A 260 26.42 27.52 1.76
C PHE A 260 25.23 27.66 2.70
N CYS A 261 25.30 27.07 3.89
CA CYS A 261 24.22 27.00 4.87
C CYS A 261 22.92 26.39 4.33
N ALA A 262 23.03 25.41 3.43
CA ALA A 262 21.88 24.64 2.98
C ALA A 262 21.17 24.00 4.19
N ALA A 263 19.84 23.83 4.09
CA ALA A 263 19.06 23.29 5.19
C ALA A 263 19.52 21.86 5.55
N ALA A 264 19.50 21.51 6.85
CA ALA A 264 19.97 20.20 7.32
C ALA A 264 19.26 19.00 6.66
N ASP A 265 18.04 19.22 6.16
CA ASP A 265 17.19 18.23 5.51
C ASP A 265 17.37 18.15 3.98
N SER A 266 18.35 18.86 3.39
CA SER A 266 18.51 19.01 1.94
C SER A 266 18.83 17.72 1.17
N PHE A 267 19.32 16.68 1.85
CA PHE A 267 19.60 15.37 1.24
C PHE A 267 18.37 14.46 1.18
N SER A 268 17.52 14.56 2.20
CA SER A 268 16.49 13.56 2.50
C SER A 268 15.08 14.08 2.35
N THR A 269 14.88 15.39 2.15
CA THR A 269 13.55 16.03 2.18
C THR A 269 13.22 16.81 0.92
N ILE A 270 12.02 16.57 0.39
CA ILE A 270 11.36 17.36 -0.65
C ILE A 270 10.39 18.32 0.04
N LYS A 271 10.60 19.63 -0.16
CA LYS A 271 9.71 20.69 0.35
C LYS A 271 8.67 21.07 -0.70
N LEU A 272 7.64 21.81 -0.28
CA LEU A 272 6.65 22.35 -1.21
C LEU A 272 7.33 23.20 -2.31
N GLY A 273 7.03 22.91 -3.57
CA GLY A 273 7.68 23.53 -4.73
C GLY A 273 9.01 22.87 -5.15
N GLY A 274 9.58 22.00 -4.31
CA GLY A 274 10.71 21.15 -4.66
C GLY A 274 10.31 20.02 -5.61
N GLN A 275 11.26 19.58 -6.43
CA GLN A 275 11.08 18.47 -7.37
C GLN A 275 12.29 17.55 -7.35
N LEU A 276 12.05 16.26 -7.54
CA LEU A 276 13.07 15.24 -7.78
C LEU A 276 12.91 14.77 -9.23
N LYS A 277 13.86 15.09 -10.11
CA LYS A 277 13.81 14.70 -11.52
C LYS A 277 14.10 13.21 -11.70
N SER A 278 13.83 12.68 -12.89
CA SER A 278 14.08 11.28 -13.24
C SER A 278 15.53 10.83 -13.09
N THR A 279 16.49 11.75 -13.18
CA THR A 279 17.93 11.51 -12.99
C THR A 279 18.37 11.69 -11.54
N ASP A 280 17.55 12.34 -10.71
CA ASP A 280 17.92 12.73 -9.36
C ASP A 280 17.66 11.58 -8.38
N GLN A 281 18.39 11.60 -7.27
CA GLN A 281 18.20 10.67 -6.16
C GLN A 281 18.04 11.45 -4.86
N LEU A 282 17.09 10.99 -4.03
CA LEU A 282 16.91 11.45 -2.67
C LEU A 282 17.51 10.40 -1.72
N VAL A 283 18.41 10.82 -0.84
CA VAL A 283 19.15 9.89 0.01
C VAL A 283 18.85 10.18 1.47
N SER A 284 18.65 9.13 2.27
CA SER A 284 18.42 9.27 3.71
C SER A 284 19.61 9.97 4.39
N MET A 285 19.40 10.58 5.55
CA MET A 285 20.38 11.49 6.17
C MET A 285 21.77 10.85 6.36
N HIS A 286 21.82 9.59 6.79
CA HIS A 286 23.07 8.85 6.98
C HIS A 286 23.51 8.05 5.75
N GLY A 287 22.77 8.12 4.64
CA GLY A 287 23.08 7.34 3.45
C GLY A 287 22.80 5.85 3.61
N ASN A 288 21.74 5.46 4.32
CA ASN A 288 21.34 4.06 4.42
C ASN A 288 20.40 3.65 3.27
N PHE A 289 19.51 4.54 2.85
CA PHE A 289 18.52 4.30 1.80
C PHE A 289 18.52 5.39 0.74
N THR A 290 18.20 5.00 -0.49
CA THR A 290 18.06 5.89 -1.64
C THR A 290 16.68 5.70 -2.25
N LEU A 291 16.03 6.81 -2.59
CA LEU A 291 14.79 6.91 -3.36
C LEU A 291 15.11 7.53 -4.72
N GLY A 292 14.63 6.94 -5.80
CA GLY A 292 14.80 7.49 -7.13
C GLY A 292 14.02 6.72 -8.20
N PHE A 293 14.08 7.22 -9.43
CA PHE A 293 13.48 6.57 -10.59
C PHE A 293 14.40 5.47 -11.14
N PHE A 294 13.80 4.40 -11.67
CA PHE A 294 14.53 3.28 -12.29
C PHE A 294 13.70 2.64 -13.43
N GLY A 295 14.39 1.93 -14.33
CA GLY A 295 13.81 1.24 -15.48
C GLY A 295 13.99 2.01 -16.81
N GLU A 296 14.15 1.27 -17.91
CA GLU A 296 14.47 1.83 -19.24
C GLU A 296 13.19 2.16 -20.04
N ASP A 297 12.44 1.14 -20.48
CA ASP A 297 11.19 1.32 -21.24
C ASP A 297 10.03 1.84 -20.38
N TYR A 298 10.08 1.46 -19.10
CA TYR A 298 9.06 1.73 -18.11
C TYR A 298 9.75 2.28 -16.86
N SER A 299 9.40 3.50 -16.48
CA SER A 299 9.95 4.17 -15.31
C SER A 299 9.11 3.91 -14.06
N TYR A 300 9.80 3.54 -12.98
CA TYR A 300 9.26 3.28 -11.67
C TYR A 300 9.94 4.15 -10.63
N LEU A 301 9.21 4.57 -9.60
CA LEU A 301 9.79 5.20 -8.42
C LEU A 301 9.98 4.14 -7.34
N GLY A 302 11.19 4.00 -6.79
CA GLY A 302 11.46 3.00 -5.76
C GLY A 302 12.51 3.41 -4.75
N ILE A 303 12.58 2.63 -3.67
CA ILE A 303 13.56 2.76 -2.58
C ILE A 303 14.46 1.53 -2.59
N TRP A 304 15.74 1.68 -2.28
CA TRP A 304 16.71 0.60 -2.10
C TRP A 304 17.75 0.95 -1.04
N TYR A 305 18.45 -0.07 -0.53
CA TYR A 305 19.62 0.14 0.30
C TYR A 305 20.72 0.81 -0.51
N THR A 306 21.21 1.92 0.01
CA THR A 306 22.27 2.73 -0.61
C THR A 306 23.53 1.90 -0.85
N SER A 307 23.90 1.03 0.08
CA SER A 307 25.11 0.18 -0.04
C SER A 307 24.93 -1.12 -0.81
N ASP A 308 23.72 -1.44 -1.28
CA ASP A 308 23.49 -2.65 -2.07
C ASP A 308 23.94 -2.43 -3.52
N VAL A 309 25.00 -3.15 -3.92
CA VAL A 309 25.56 -3.10 -5.29
C VAL A 309 24.54 -3.54 -6.34
N GLN A 310 23.64 -4.46 -6.01
CA GLN A 310 22.57 -4.89 -6.91
C GLN A 310 21.40 -3.89 -6.94
N SER A 311 21.40 -2.91 -6.03
CA SER A 311 20.35 -1.89 -5.90
C SER A 311 18.94 -2.48 -5.81
N THR A 312 18.80 -3.58 -5.05
CA THR A 312 17.56 -4.33 -4.87
C THR A 312 16.46 -3.42 -4.35
N LYS A 313 15.35 -3.33 -5.09
CA LYS A 313 14.25 -2.43 -4.72
C LYS A 313 13.45 -3.03 -3.57
N VAL A 314 13.42 -2.29 -2.45
CA VAL A 314 12.72 -2.66 -1.21
C VAL A 314 11.30 -2.07 -1.14
N TRP A 315 11.02 -1.06 -1.96
CA TRP A 315 9.69 -0.48 -2.11
C TRP A 315 9.54 0.12 -3.51
N VAL A 316 8.33 0.07 -4.09
CA VAL A 316 8.02 0.63 -5.41
C VAL A 316 6.66 1.32 -5.34
N ALA A 317 6.59 2.59 -5.75
CA ALA A 317 5.37 3.40 -5.68
C ALA A 317 4.32 2.99 -6.71
N ASN A 318 4.76 2.65 -7.93
CA ASN A 318 3.92 2.45 -9.10
C ASN A 318 4.08 1.07 -9.78
N PRO A 319 4.03 -0.05 -9.03
CA PRO A 319 4.34 -1.37 -9.58
C PRO A 319 3.38 -1.80 -10.70
N ASN A 320 2.11 -1.41 -10.64
CA ASN A 320 1.07 -1.81 -11.61
C ASN A 320 0.82 -0.77 -12.70
N THR A 321 1.31 0.45 -12.53
CA THR A 321 1.09 1.61 -13.40
C THR A 321 2.43 2.30 -13.70
N PRO A 322 3.36 1.61 -14.40
CA PRO A 322 4.62 2.21 -14.81
C PRO A 322 4.42 3.44 -15.69
N ILE A 323 5.37 4.37 -15.64
CA ILE A 323 5.41 5.54 -16.50
C ILE A 323 6.11 5.16 -17.80
N ILE A 324 5.56 5.54 -18.95
CA ILE A 324 6.15 5.21 -20.26
C ILE A 324 7.26 6.23 -20.54
N SER A 325 8.50 5.78 -20.69
CA SER A 325 9.70 6.64 -20.74
C SER A 325 9.75 7.62 -21.93
N SER A 326 8.86 7.49 -22.92
CA SER A 326 8.74 8.43 -24.04
C SER A 326 8.06 9.75 -23.69
N SER A 327 7.59 9.95 -22.45
CA SER A 327 6.73 11.09 -22.06
C SER A 327 7.47 12.32 -21.49
N GLY A 328 8.76 12.48 -21.77
CA GLY A 328 9.58 13.63 -21.36
C GLY A 328 10.18 13.49 -19.95
N ALA A 329 10.94 14.48 -19.48
CA ALA A 329 11.53 14.44 -18.15
C ALA A 329 10.45 14.44 -17.06
N HIS A 330 10.27 13.30 -16.38
CA HIS A 330 9.32 13.13 -15.29
C HIS A 330 9.92 13.61 -13.98
N THR A 331 9.08 14.13 -13.09
CA THR A 331 9.50 14.63 -11.79
C THR A 331 8.53 14.21 -10.69
N LEU A 332 9.06 13.82 -9.53
CA LEU A 332 8.30 13.65 -8.29
C LEU A 332 8.26 15.01 -7.58
N SER A 333 7.08 15.45 -7.14
CA SER A 333 6.90 16.72 -6.44
C SER A 333 5.70 16.69 -5.49
N ILE A 334 5.59 17.72 -4.64
CA ILE A 334 4.42 17.94 -3.79
C ILE A 334 3.53 18.98 -4.46
N SER A 335 2.26 18.64 -4.70
CA SER A 335 1.28 19.53 -5.32
C SER A 335 1.05 20.76 -4.46
N THR A 336 1.28 21.94 -5.02
CA THR A 336 1.01 23.23 -4.35
C THR A 336 -0.47 23.48 -4.08
N LYS A 337 -1.36 22.79 -4.82
CA LYS A 337 -2.82 22.94 -4.70
C LYS A 337 -3.44 22.02 -3.66
N THR A 338 -2.93 20.79 -3.52
CA THR A 338 -3.56 19.76 -2.67
C THR A 338 -2.67 19.27 -1.53
N GLY A 339 -1.35 19.44 -1.63
CA GLY A 339 -0.37 18.86 -0.69
C GLY A 339 0.00 17.41 -1.01
N ASP A 340 -0.46 16.85 -2.13
CA ASP A 340 -0.19 15.46 -2.49
C ASP A 340 1.18 15.24 -3.12
N LEU A 341 1.78 14.08 -2.84
CA LEU A 341 2.89 13.56 -3.63
C LEU A 341 2.37 13.13 -5.00
N ILE A 342 2.91 13.76 -6.03
CA ILE A 342 2.53 13.55 -7.43
C ILE A 342 3.76 13.32 -8.30
N ILE A 343 3.56 12.55 -9.37
CA ILE A 343 4.54 12.46 -10.46
C ILE A 343 4.00 13.21 -11.66
N THR A 344 4.80 14.13 -12.20
CA THR A 344 4.43 15.03 -13.29
C THR A 344 5.35 14.89 -14.50
N ALA A 345 4.83 15.20 -15.69
CA ALA A 345 5.54 15.24 -16.96
C ALA A 345 5.10 16.47 -17.75
N GLY A 346 6.02 17.37 -18.09
CA GLY A 346 5.68 18.59 -18.83
C GLY A 346 4.54 19.42 -18.19
N GLY A 347 4.49 19.45 -16.85
CA GLY A 347 3.43 20.13 -16.09
C GLY A 347 2.10 19.35 -15.94
N THR A 348 1.96 18.19 -16.59
CA THR A 348 0.78 17.32 -16.47
C THR A 348 1.00 16.27 -15.37
N THR A 349 0.01 16.07 -14.49
CA THR A 349 0.06 15.01 -13.47
C THR A 349 -0.19 13.65 -14.11
N LEU A 350 0.81 12.77 -14.07
CA LEU A 350 0.70 11.38 -14.53
C LEU A 350 0.11 10.47 -13.46
N MET A 351 0.49 10.71 -12.20
CA MET A 351 0.13 9.86 -11.07
C MET A 351 0.04 10.68 -9.79
N ARG A 352 -0.92 10.32 -8.94
CA ARG A 352 -0.98 10.74 -7.55
C ARG A 352 -0.58 9.55 -6.66
N ILE A 353 0.46 9.72 -5.84
CA ILE A 353 0.95 8.69 -4.91
C ILE A 353 0.11 8.70 -3.63
N THR A 354 -0.31 9.89 -3.17
CA THR A 354 -1.10 10.06 -1.95
C THR A 354 -2.50 10.59 -2.24
N ASP A 355 -3.41 10.52 -1.26
CA ASP A 355 -4.72 11.19 -1.34
C ASP A 355 -4.98 11.95 -0.03
N VAL A 356 -4.31 13.10 0.09
CA VAL A 356 -4.26 13.93 1.28
C VAL A 356 -5.08 15.19 1.04
N LYS A 357 -6.12 15.41 1.86
CA LYS A 357 -7.09 16.50 1.70
C LYS A 357 -6.76 17.71 2.58
N ILE A 358 -5.58 18.33 2.40
CA ILE A 358 -5.17 19.50 3.22
C ILE A 358 -5.56 20.84 2.56
N GLY A 359 -5.78 20.86 1.24
CA GLY A 359 -6.12 22.08 0.50
C GLY A 359 -4.89 22.93 0.12
N PRO A 360 -5.09 24.16 -0.40
CA PRO A 360 -4.00 25.02 -0.85
C PRO A 360 -3.17 25.58 0.32
N ASN A 361 -1.88 25.87 0.09
CA ASN A 361 -0.91 26.37 1.08
C ASN A 361 -0.53 25.40 2.21
N ALA A 362 -0.61 24.09 1.95
CA ALA A 362 -0.20 23.07 2.90
C ALA A 362 1.31 23.15 3.22
N ASN A 363 1.67 23.38 4.49
CA ASN A 363 3.07 23.35 4.94
C ASN A 363 3.51 21.89 5.15
N VAL A 364 3.86 21.23 4.05
CA VAL A 364 4.10 19.79 3.97
C VAL A 364 5.48 19.51 3.39
N THR A 365 6.13 18.48 3.91
CA THR A 365 7.39 17.96 3.36
C THR A 365 7.34 16.45 3.25
N ALA A 366 8.11 15.90 2.29
CA ALA A 366 8.29 14.47 2.13
C ALA A 366 9.73 14.09 2.44
N THR A 367 9.95 13.24 3.45
CA THR A 367 11.27 12.93 3.99
C THR A 367 11.55 11.43 3.93
N LEU A 368 12.74 11.05 3.45
CA LEU A 368 13.26 9.68 3.46
C LEU A 368 14.11 9.44 4.71
N GLU A 369 13.69 8.50 5.55
CA GLU A 369 14.35 8.14 6.80
C GLU A 369 15.40 7.03 6.62
N ASP A 370 16.31 6.91 7.57
CA ASP A 370 17.40 5.92 7.56
C ASP A 370 16.97 4.48 7.83
N ASN A 371 15.68 4.25 8.13
CA ASN A 371 15.05 2.94 8.16
C ASN A 371 14.41 2.56 6.80
N GLY A 372 14.41 3.47 5.81
CA GLY A 372 13.82 3.27 4.49
C GLY A 372 12.36 3.73 4.38
N ASN A 373 11.79 4.31 5.45
CA ASN A 373 10.43 4.85 5.44
C ASN A 373 10.43 6.23 4.77
N PHE A 374 9.52 6.43 3.81
CA PHE A 374 9.34 7.71 3.13
C PHE A 374 8.02 8.32 3.59
N ARG A 375 8.09 9.44 4.33
CA ARG A 375 6.97 10.03 5.07
C ARG A 375 6.61 11.40 4.52
N LEU A 376 5.32 11.62 4.31
CA LEU A 376 4.74 12.94 4.06
C LEU A 376 4.24 13.50 5.40
N ILE A 377 4.78 14.66 5.81
CA ILE A 377 4.59 15.21 7.16
C ILE A 377 4.02 16.63 7.04
N ASN A 378 2.98 16.91 7.84
CA ASN A 378 2.54 18.28 8.09
C ASN A 378 3.51 18.94 9.07
N GLN A 379 4.21 19.99 8.63
CA GLN A 379 5.24 20.65 9.44
C GLN A 379 4.68 21.50 10.58
N VAL A 380 3.40 21.88 10.53
CA VAL A 380 2.73 22.65 11.59
C VAL A 380 2.32 21.73 12.73
N GLU A 381 1.58 20.66 12.42
CA GLU A 381 1.06 19.72 13.42
C GLU A 381 2.09 18.64 13.80
N LYS A 382 3.21 18.54 13.06
CA LYS A 382 4.19 17.44 13.14
C LYS A 382 3.57 16.04 12.98
N ARG A 383 2.43 15.98 12.31
CA ARG A 383 1.67 14.76 12.05
C ARG A 383 2.08 14.11 10.73
N VAL A 384 2.14 12.77 10.73
CA VAL A 384 2.30 11.97 9.49
C VAL A 384 0.98 11.93 8.75
N LEU A 385 1.03 12.34 7.49
CA LEU A 385 -0.11 12.33 6.57
C LEU A 385 -0.14 11.06 5.75
N TRP A 386 1.04 10.56 5.38
CA TRP A 386 1.23 9.34 4.60
C TRP A 386 2.65 8.79 4.82
N GLN A 387 2.84 7.47 4.70
CA GLN A 387 4.17 6.86 4.78
C GLN A 387 4.27 5.57 3.94
N SER A 388 5.43 5.31 3.36
CA SER A 388 5.65 4.13 2.49
C SER A 388 5.49 2.80 3.23
N PHE A 389 5.79 2.75 4.53
CA PHE A 389 5.66 1.54 5.34
C PHE A 389 4.22 1.06 5.50
N ASP A 390 3.22 1.93 5.29
CA ASP A 390 1.81 1.53 5.27
C ASP A 390 1.37 0.92 3.93
N HIS A 391 2.23 0.98 2.91
CA HIS A 391 1.99 0.48 1.56
C HIS A 391 3.12 -0.47 1.10
N PRO A 392 3.34 -1.60 1.80
CA PRO A 392 4.43 -2.51 1.47
C PRO A 392 4.22 -3.19 0.11
N THR A 393 5.33 -3.49 -0.58
CA THR A 393 5.34 -4.24 -1.85
C THR A 393 5.70 -5.71 -1.62
N ASN A 394 6.80 -6.21 -2.19
CA ASN A 394 7.26 -7.59 -2.06
C ASN A 394 8.29 -7.80 -0.95
N VAL A 395 8.77 -6.72 -0.33
CA VAL A 395 9.82 -6.75 0.69
C VAL A 395 9.28 -6.26 2.04
N LEU A 396 9.66 -6.95 3.11
CA LEU A 396 9.52 -6.48 4.49
C LEU A 396 10.88 -6.01 5.00
N LEU A 397 10.97 -4.76 5.42
CA LEU A 397 12.14 -4.15 6.05
C LEU A 397 12.03 -4.16 7.59
N PRO A 398 13.13 -3.92 8.33
CA PRO A 398 13.06 -3.73 9.77
C PRO A 398 12.10 -2.60 10.13
N GLY A 399 11.28 -2.81 11.17
CA GLY A 399 10.26 -1.85 11.60
C GLY A 399 8.98 -1.79 10.73
N MET A 400 8.96 -2.41 9.55
CA MET A 400 7.72 -2.61 8.80
C MET A 400 6.83 -3.63 9.51
N LYS A 401 5.51 -3.45 9.36
CA LYS A 401 4.51 -4.31 10.00
C LYS A 401 3.89 -5.25 8.98
N LEU A 402 3.57 -6.48 9.40
CA LEU A 402 2.64 -7.38 8.72
C LEU A 402 1.48 -7.71 9.65
N GLY A 403 0.24 -7.52 9.21
CA GLY A 403 -0.95 -7.73 10.04
C GLY A 403 -1.86 -6.52 10.04
N TYR A 404 -2.50 -6.22 11.16
CA TYR A 404 -3.59 -5.25 11.23
C TYR A 404 -3.35 -4.18 12.27
N ASP A 405 -3.64 -2.94 11.90
CA ASP A 405 -4.01 -1.89 12.84
C ASP A 405 -5.50 -2.01 13.13
N MET A 406 -5.86 -2.27 14.39
CA MET A 406 -7.27 -2.45 14.77
C MET A 406 -7.98 -1.10 14.94
N ALA A 407 -7.24 -0.01 15.12
CA ALA A 407 -7.80 1.33 15.28
C ALA A 407 -8.15 1.97 13.93
N THR A 408 -7.25 1.85 12.94
CA THR A 408 -7.45 2.44 11.61
C THR A 408 -8.06 1.47 10.59
N GLY A 409 -8.03 0.16 10.88
CA GLY A 409 -8.39 -0.89 9.93
C GLY A 409 -7.34 -1.16 8.86
N GLN A 410 -6.17 -0.51 8.95
CA GLN A 410 -5.06 -0.71 8.01
C GLN A 410 -4.57 -2.16 8.06
N ASN A 411 -4.42 -2.78 6.89
CA ASN A 411 -3.92 -4.13 6.74
C ASN A 411 -2.59 -4.11 5.98
N TRP A 412 -1.51 -4.53 6.63
CA TRP A 412 -0.19 -4.63 6.03
C TRP A 412 0.07 -6.05 5.56
N THR A 413 0.17 -6.24 4.25
CA THR A 413 0.47 -7.52 3.60
C THR A 413 1.47 -7.32 2.47
N LEU A 414 2.44 -8.23 2.31
CA LEU A 414 3.29 -8.18 1.13
C LEU A 414 2.58 -8.80 -0.07
N THR A 415 2.90 -8.32 -1.26
CA THR A 415 2.53 -8.93 -2.54
C THR A 415 3.79 -9.16 -3.36
N SER A 416 4.01 -10.39 -3.82
CA SER A 416 5.17 -10.71 -4.65
C SER A 416 5.14 -9.90 -5.94
N TRP A 417 6.29 -9.70 -6.56
CA TRP A 417 6.33 -9.29 -7.96
C TRP A 417 5.88 -10.41 -8.89
N LEU A 418 5.53 -10.05 -10.12
CA LEU A 418 5.12 -10.98 -11.18
C LEU A 418 6.30 -11.85 -11.61
N SER A 419 7.48 -11.25 -11.68
CA SER A 419 8.77 -11.90 -11.91
C SER A 419 9.88 -11.11 -11.20
N ASN A 420 11.13 -11.58 -11.27
CA ASN A 420 12.23 -10.88 -10.62
C ASN A 420 12.53 -9.50 -11.26
N GLU A 421 12.18 -9.33 -12.55
CA GLU A 421 12.43 -8.12 -13.32
C GLU A 421 11.19 -7.23 -13.48
N ASN A 422 9.99 -7.74 -13.15
CA ASN A 422 8.73 -7.03 -13.38
C ASN A 422 8.00 -6.76 -12.05
N PRO A 423 8.03 -5.50 -11.55
CA PRO A 423 7.42 -5.11 -10.29
C PRO A 423 5.90 -5.26 -10.19
N LYS A 424 5.21 -5.50 -11.31
CA LYS A 424 3.75 -5.73 -11.32
C LYS A 424 3.36 -6.77 -10.29
N SER A 425 2.19 -6.60 -9.68
CA SER A 425 1.71 -7.51 -8.65
C SER A 425 1.62 -8.95 -9.17
N GLY A 426 2.34 -9.83 -8.50
CA GLY A 426 2.40 -11.26 -8.76
C GLY A 426 1.33 -12.04 -8.01
N PRO A 427 1.39 -13.39 -8.07
CA PRO A 427 0.32 -14.23 -7.58
C PRO A 427 0.37 -14.48 -6.06
N PHE A 428 1.45 -14.13 -5.37
CA PHE A 428 1.62 -14.45 -3.96
C PHE A 428 1.41 -13.25 -3.05
N THR A 429 0.77 -13.49 -1.91
CA THR A 429 0.67 -12.52 -0.81
C THR A 429 1.14 -13.14 0.49
N LEU A 430 1.88 -12.40 1.30
CA LEU A 430 2.30 -12.80 2.64
C LEU A 430 1.53 -11.98 3.68
N SER A 431 0.85 -12.68 4.59
CA SER A 431 0.07 -12.07 5.66
C SER A 431 0.43 -12.68 7.02
N TRP A 432 0.30 -11.87 8.06
CA TRP A 432 0.28 -12.34 9.45
C TRP A 432 -1.12 -12.77 9.86
N GLU A 433 -1.29 -14.01 10.33
CA GLU A 433 -2.58 -14.55 10.76
C GLU A 433 -2.66 -14.74 12.27
N PRO A 434 -3.42 -13.88 12.96
CA PRO A 434 -3.62 -13.97 14.40
C PRO A 434 -5.02 -14.56 14.71
N THR A 435 -5.22 -15.88 14.53
CA THR A 435 -6.53 -16.50 14.88
C THR A 435 -6.74 -16.61 16.39
N GLN A 436 -5.68 -16.78 17.18
CA GLN A 436 -5.64 -16.79 18.66
C GLN A 436 -4.23 -16.38 19.14
N LYS A 437 -4.08 -15.95 20.40
CA LYS A 437 -2.78 -15.50 20.98
C LYS A 437 -1.66 -16.54 20.81
N GLY A 438 -1.97 -17.83 20.83
CA GLY A 438 -1.01 -18.94 20.65
C GLY A 438 -0.89 -19.52 19.23
N SER A 439 -1.59 -18.95 18.24
CA SER A 439 -1.61 -19.48 16.86
C SER A 439 -1.17 -18.42 15.83
N GLN A 440 -0.18 -17.62 16.21
CA GLN A 440 0.37 -16.53 15.42
C GLN A 440 1.33 -17.07 14.37
N ARG A 441 1.06 -16.86 13.08
CA ARG A 441 1.85 -17.45 12.00
C ARG A 441 1.86 -16.60 10.74
N LEU A 442 2.88 -16.79 9.91
CA LEU A 442 2.93 -16.28 8.55
C LEU A 442 2.17 -17.23 7.63
N MET A 443 1.43 -16.64 6.69
CA MET A 443 0.67 -17.36 5.67
C MET A 443 0.95 -16.76 4.30
N ILE A 444 1.48 -17.60 3.41
CA ILE A 444 1.59 -17.30 1.98
C ILE A 444 0.32 -17.81 1.30
N ARG A 445 -0.36 -16.93 0.58
CA ARG A 445 -1.47 -17.27 -0.29
C ARG A 445 -1.09 -17.09 -1.75
N ARG A 446 -1.52 -18.03 -2.59
CA ARG A 446 -1.44 -17.93 -4.05
C ARG A 446 -2.81 -17.62 -4.62
N ARG A 447 -2.96 -16.48 -5.30
CA ARG A 447 -4.23 -15.99 -5.90
C ARG A 447 -5.39 -16.10 -4.89
N GLY A 448 -5.13 -15.69 -3.64
CA GLY A 448 -6.09 -15.71 -2.53
C GLY A 448 -6.29 -17.05 -1.82
N ARG A 449 -5.67 -18.15 -2.26
CA ARG A 449 -5.78 -19.47 -1.63
C ARG A 449 -4.56 -19.78 -0.75
N PRO A 450 -4.71 -20.40 0.43
CA PRO A 450 -3.57 -20.84 1.24
C PRO A 450 -2.61 -21.72 0.42
N TYR A 451 -1.32 -21.42 0.50
CA TYR A 451 -0.27 -22.11 -0.24
C TYR A 451 0.81 -22.67 0.69
N TRP A 452 1.27 -21.86 1.63
CA TRP A 452 2.30 -22.25 2.60
C TRP A 452 2.13 -21.50 3.93
N THR A 453 2.52 -22.10 5.05
CA THR A 453 2.55 -21.47 6.37
C THR A 453 3.88 -21.68 7.09
N SER A 454 4.31 -20.70 7.88
CA SER A 454 5.47 -20.84 8.77
C SER A 454 5.19 -21.77 9.96
N GLY A 455 3.93 -22.16 10.17
CA GLY A 455 3.46 -22.68 11.45
C GLY A 455 3.54 -21.62 12.55
N ASN A 456 3.16 -22.00 13.77
CA ASN A 456 3.06 -21.05 14.87
C ASN A 456 4.45 -20.52 15.28
N LEU A 457 4.51 -19.24 15.60
CA LEU A 457 5.65 -18.59 16.21
C LEU A 457 5.65 -18.86 17.71
N ASN A 458 6.69 -19.54 18.20
CA ASN A 458 6.91 -19.79 19.63
C ASN A 458 8.35 -19.42 19.98
N ASN A 459 8.57 -18.55 20.98
CA ASN A 459 9.89 -18.12 21.41
C ASN A 459 10.82 -17.67 20.26
N GLN A 460 10.32 -16.80 19.37
CA GLN A 460 11.03 -16.32 18.16
C GLN A 460 11.40 -17.41 17.14
N ILE A 461 10.85 -18.62 17.28
CA ILE A 461 11.10 -19.75 16.38
C ILE A 461 9.81 -20.08 15.64
N PHE A 462 9.89 -20.18 14.31
CA PHE A 462 8.79 -20.63 13.46
C PHE A 462 8.89 -22.14 13.22
N GLN A 463 7.77 -22.85 13.28
CA GLN A 463 7.76 -24.31 13.13
C GLN A 463 8.36 -24.82 11.81
N TYR A 464 8.12 -24.12 10.69
CA TYR A 464 8.50 -24.58 9.34
C TYR A 464 9.52 -23.67 8.62
N MET A 465 10.11 -22.69 9.32
CA MET A 465 11.17 -21.82 8.76
C MET A 465 12.55 -22.21 9.32
N PHE A 466 12.96 -23.45 9.08
CA PHE A 466 14.15 -24.04 9.70
C PHE A 466 15.43 -23.24 9.49
N SER A 467 15.64 -22.68 8.29
CA SER A 467 16.83 -21.87 7.97
C SER A 467 16.90 -20.55 8.74
N LEU A 468 15.77 -19.91 9.02
CA LEU A 468 15.71 -18.70 9.86
C LEU A 468 15.99 -19.02 11.34
N ASN A 469 15.60 -20.21 11.79
CA ASN A 469 15.82 -20.66 13.17
C ASN A 469 17.28 -21.03 13.46
N GLY A 470 18.16 -21.00 12.45
CA GLY A 470 19.59 -21.25 12.64
C GLY A 470 20.27 -20.15 13.47
N PRO A 471 21.35 -20.45 14.21
CA PRO A 471 22.00 -19.51 15.13
C PRO A 471 22.47 -18.20 14.46
N SER A 472 22.97 -18.28 13.23
CA SER A 472 23.46 -17.12 12.46
C SER A 472 22.33 -16.16 12.02
N SER A 473 21.14 -16.70 11.76
CA SER A 473 19.98 -15.89 11.37
C SER A 473 19.27 -15.30 12.59
N GLN A 474 19.24 -16.02 13.72
CA GLN A 474 18.69 -15.52 14.99
C GLN A 474 19.47 -14.34 15.58
N SER A 475 20.79 -14.27 15.37
CA SER A 475 21.59 -13.11 15.76
C SER A 475 21.33 -11.86 14.89
N THR A 476 20.73 -12.05 13.72
CA THR A 476 20.51 -10.99 12.72
C THR A 476 19.10 -10.39 12.83
N TYR A 477 18.10 -11.21 13.13
CA TYR A 477 16.69 -10.84 13.16
C TYR A 477 16.10 -10.94 14.56
N ASN A 478 15.75 -9.81 15.16
CA ASN A 478 15.02 -9.77 16.41
C ASN A 478 13.52 -9.69 16.13
N LEU A 479 12.82 -10.83 16.24
CA LEU A 479 11.41 -10.93 15.86
C LEU A 479 10.50 -10.37 16.94
N THR A 480 9.57 -9.52 16.54
CA THR A 480 8.54 -8.95 17.40
C THR A 480 7.14 -9.30 16.90
N SER A 481 6.28 -9.70 17.81
CA SER A 481 4.87 -9.92 17.53
C SER A 481 4.03 -9.20 18.56
N VAL A 482 3.06 -8.42 18.07
CA VAL A 482 2.14 -7.66 18.89
C VAL A 482 0.76 -8.25 18.69
N TYR A 483 0.10 -8.56 19.80
CA TYR A 483 -1.28 -9.02 19.82
C TYR A 483 -2.01 -8.33 20.96
N ASN A 484 -2.71 -7.25 20.63
CA ASN A 484 -3.58 -6.54 21.56
C ASN A 484 -4.81 -5.98 20.83
N ASN A 485 -5.62 -5.19 21.54
CA ASN A 485 -6.87 -4.63 21.00
C ASN A 485 -6.65 -3.45 20.04
N LYS A 486 -5.46 -2.85 20.04
CA LYS A 486 -5.10 -1.72 19.17
C LYS A 486 -4.38 -2.17 17.90
N ALA A 487 -3.54 -3.19 17.98
CA ALA A 487 -2.76 -3.67 16.85
C ALA A 487 -2.44 -5.16 16.97
N ARG A 488 -2.40 -5.83 15.82
CA ARG A 488 -2.07 -7.25 15.67
C ARG A 488 -1.11 -7.42 14.51
N TYR A 489 0.18 -7.28 14.77
CA TYR A 489 1.19 -7.33 13.71
C TYR A 489 2.44 -8.10 14.12
N PHE A 490 3.14 -8.55 13.10
CA PHE A 490 4.51 -9.05 13.15
C PHE A 490 5.44 -7.98 12.57
N SER A 491 6.59 -7.82 13.20
CA SER A 491 7.69 -6.96 12.75
C SER A 491 8.99 -7.61 13.17
N TYR A 492 10.11 -7.08 12.70
CA TYR A 492 11.41 -7.44 13.23
C TYR A 492 12.32 -6.22 13.26
N ASP A 493 13.33 -6.28 14.12
CA ASP A 493 14.46 -5.37 14.09
C ASP A 493 15.69 -6.11 13.57
N GLY A 494 16.62 -5.38 12.95
CA GLY A 494 17.84 -5.95 12.41
C GLY A 494 18.94 -4.89 12.25
N ASN A 495 20.19 -5.34 12.23
CA ASN A 495 21.33 -4.45 12.02
C ASN A 495 21.37 -4.02 10.55
N ILE A 496 21.18 -2.72 10.28
CA ILE A 496 21.18 -2.15 8.93
C ILE A 496 22.45 -2.46 8.14
N ALA A 497 23.61 -2.62 8.79
CA ALA A 497 24.86 -2.99 8.12
C ALA A 497 24.80 -4.37 7.44
N ALA A 498 23.90 -5.25 7.89
CA ALA A 498 23.64 -6.54 7.28
C ALA A 498 22.55 -6.48 6.19
N LEU A 499 22.03 -5.31 5.81
CA LEU A 499 20.97 -5.14 4.81
C LEU A 499 19.75 -6.07 5.01
N PRO A 500 19.21 -6.18 6.24
CA PRO A 500 18.22 -7.21 6.58
C PRO A 500 16.90 -6.96 5.86
N MET A 501 16.49 -7.85 4.96
CA MET A 501 15.24 -7.71 4.20
C MET A 501 14.61 -9.06 3.90
N TRP A 502 13.28 -9.18 4.04
CA TRP A 502 12.55 -10.40 3.71
C TRP A 502 11.81 -10.22 2.38
N ILE A 503 12.22 -10.95 1.36
CA ILE A 503 11.70 -10.85 0.00
C ILE A 503 10.70 -11.98 -0.26
N LEU A 504 9.44 -11.62 -0.57
CA LEU A 504 8.45 -12.54 -1.12
C LEU A 504 8.63 -12.66 -2.64
N THR A 505 9.21 -13.77 -3.06
CA THR A 505 9.56 -14.02 -4.46
C THR A 505 8.35 -14.44 -5.32
N PRO A 506 8.42 -14.28 -6.66
CA PRO A 506 7.38 -14.75 -7.60
C PRO A 506 7.14 -16.26 -7.60
N LYS A 507 8.02 -17.03 -6.95
CA LYS A 507 7.90 -18.49 -6.77
C LYS A 507 7.09 -18.87 -5.53
N GLY A 508 6.82 -17.93 -4.63
CA GLY A 508 6.17 -18.17 -3.34
C GLY A 508 7.16 -18.45 -2.22
N GLN A 509 8.42 -18.04 -2.38
CA GLN A 509 9.46 -18.19 -1.37
C GLN A 509 9.71 -16.92 -0.57
N ILE A 510 10.07 -17.07 0.70
CA ILE A 510 10.65 -16.00 1.52
C ILE A 510 12.17 -16.19 1.54
N ARG A 511 12.91 -15.12 1.22
CA ARG A 511 14.38 -15.13 1.17
C ARG A 511 14.94 -13.85 1.78
N ASP A 512 16.18 -13.93 2.21
CA ASP A 512 17.02 -12.80 2.62
C ASP A 512 18.13 -12.59 1.58
N ILE A 513 18.57 -11.36 1.38
CA ILE A 513 19.60 -10.98 0.40
C ILE A 513 20.95 -11.68 0.67
N ASN A 514 21.28 -11.93 1.93
CA ASN A 514 22.56 -12.56 2.31
C ASN A 514 22.51 -14.09 2.36
N ASN A 515 21.32 -14.69 2.36
CA ASN A 515 21.17 -16.14 2.49
C ASN A 515 20.95 -16.78 1.12
N ALA A 516 21.86 -17.66 0.72
CA ALA A 516 21.71 -18.46 -0.49
C ALA A 516 20.47 -19.38 -0.45
N THR A 517 19.96 -19.70 0.74
CA THR A 517 18.85 -20.62 0.97
C THR A 517 17.56 -19.88 1.33
N ALA A 518 16.47 -20.25 0.65
CA ALA A 518 15.14 -19.77 0.96
C ALA A 518 14.60 -20.41 2.24
N TRP A 519 13.78 -19.68 3.00
CA TRP A 519 13.17 -20.17 4.24
C TRP A 519 11.88 -20.94 4.01
N SER A 520 11.37 -20.96 2.77
CA SER A 520 10.21 -21.73 2.35
C SER A 520 10.49 -22.45 1.01
N PRO A 521 9.79 -23.57 0.73
CA PRO A 521 10.10 -24.43 -0.42
C PRO A 521 9.83 -23.74 -1.76
N GLU A 522 10.56 -24.13 -2.80
CA GLU A 522 10.45 -23.53 -4.14
C GLU A 522 9.06 -23.73 -4.76
N PHE A 523 8.51 -24.92 -4.59
CA PHE A 523 7.15 -25.27 -4.98
C PHE A 523 6.51 -26.14 -3.91
N CYS A 524 5.21 -25.96 -3.69
CA CYS A 524 4.39 -26.88 -2.90
C CYS A 524 3.73 -27.89 -3.83
N TYR A 525 4.11 -29.15 -3.70
CA TYR A 525 3.64 -30.23 -4.57
C TYR A 525 2.36 -30.91 -4.06
N GLY A 526 2.01 -30.67 -2.79
CA GLY A 526 0.76 -31.11 -2.17
C GLY A 526 0.92 -32.31 -1.24
N TYR A 527 2.07 -33.00 -1.28
CA TYR A 527 2.44 -34.09 -0.37
C TYR A 527 3.44 -33.65 0.73
N ASP A 528 4.01 -32.46 0.59
CA ASP A 528 5.13 -31.90 1.36
C ASP A 528 4.69 -31.07 2.58
N SER A 529 3.65 -31.54 3.29
CA SER A 529 3.06 -30.82 4.44
C SER A 529 4.03 -30.62 5.61
N GLY A 530 5.04 -31.48 5.75
CA GLY A 530 6.10 -31.37 6.78
C GLY A 530 6.95 -30.10 6.68
N ASN A 531 6.93 -29.43 5.52
CA ASN A 531 7.67 -28.18 5.27
C ASN A 531 6.75 -26.95 5.27
N GLY A 532 5.53 -27.06 5.80
CA GLY A 532 4.57 -25.95 5.87
C GLY A 532 3.70 -25.76 4.62
N CYS A 533 3.86 -26.58 3.58
CA CYS A 533 2.98 -26.54 2.41
C CYS A 533 1.55 -26.96 2.77
N MET A 534 0.57 -26.24 2.22
CA MET A 534 -0.84 -26.53 2.48
C MET A 534 -1.28 -27.79 1.73
N GLU A 535 -1.93 -28.71 2.43
CA GLU A 535 -2.37 -29.99 1.88
C GLU A 535 -3.33 -29.77 0.70
N SER A 536 -3.02 -30.41 -0.44
CA SER A 536 -3.84 -30.36 -1.65
C SER A 536 -3.92 -31.73 -2.28
N SER A 537 -5.01 -32.03 -3.00
CA SER A 537 -5.14 -33.33 -3.66
C SER A 537 -4.08 -33.47 -4.75
N LEU A 538 -3.16 -34.43 -4.59
CA LEU A 538 -2.25 -34.87 -5.65
C LEU A 538 -3.01 -35.07 -6.97
N SER A 539 -2.42 -34.61 -8.07
CA SER A 539 -2.93 -34.89 -9.42
C SER A 539 -2.95 -36.42 -9.64
N GLN A 540 -3.95 -36.92 -10.38
CA GLN A 540 -4.17 -38.37 -10.57
C GLN A 540 -2.98 -39.11 -11.21
N CYS A 541 -2.06 -38.38 -11.84
CA CYS A 541 -0.93 -38.89 -12.61
C CYS A 541 0.44 -38.48 -12.04
N ARG A 542 0.47 -37.93 -10.82
CA ARG A 542 1.72 -37.54 -10.14
C ARG A 542 1.89 -38.35 -8.85
N THR A 543 3.13 -38.61 -8.48
CA THR A 543 3.53 -39.35 -7.28
C THR A 543 4.44 -38.49 -6.41
N GLU A 544 4.67 -38.90 -5.17
CA GLU A 544 5.58 -38.22 -4.22
C GLU A 544 7.05 -38.20 -4.68
N ASN A 545 7.40 -39.02 -5.69
CA ASN A 545 8.73 -39.07 -6.28
C ASN A 545 8.92 -38.12 -7.47
N ASP A 546 7.83 -37.50 -7.95
CA ASP A 546 7.89 -36.55 -9.05
C ASP A 546 8.24 -35.16 -8.53
N ASN A 547 9.26 -34.53 -9.10
CA ASN A 547 9.59 -33.14 -8.83
C ASN A 547 10.13 -32.46 -10.07
N PHE A 548 10.13 -31.13 -10.08
CA PHE A 548 10.83 -30.36 -11.10
C PHE A 548 12.22 -29.95 -10.62
N SER A 549 13.18 -30.07 -11.52
CA SER A 549 14.54 -29.56 -11.34
C SER A 549 14.85 -28.54 -12.44
N LYS A 550 15.51 -27.46 -12.06
CA LYS A 550 15.95 -26.42 -13.01
C LYS A 550 17.21 -26.92 -13.71
N LYS A 551 17.18 -27.04 -15.05
CA LYS A 551 18.30 -27.54 -15.88
C LYS A 551 18.55 -26.60 -17.07
N ASN A 552 19.80 -26.55 -17.52
CA ASN A 552 20.20 -25.84 -18.75
C ASN A 552 20.19 -26.83 -19.93
N GLY A 553 19.60 -26.41 -21.04
CA GLY A 553 19.37 -27.28 -22.20
C GLY A 553 17.96 -27.15 -22.79
N ASP A 554 17.64 -28.05 -23.71
CA ASP A 554 16.40 -28.05 -24.50
C ASP A 554 15.77 -29.44 -24.60
N PHE A 555 14.47 -29.46 -24.87
CA PHE A 555 13.75 -30.69 -25.16
C PHE A 555 13.91 -31.06 -26.65
N ALA A 556 14.07 -32.35 -26.94
CA ALA A 556 14.21 -32.84 -28.30
C ALA A 556 12.92 -32.61 -29.12
N LEU A 557 13.04 -31.91 -30.26
CA LEU A 557 11.91 -31.42 -31.09
C LEU A 557 11.07 -32.53 -31.73
N ASP A 558 11.64 -33.72 -31.89
CA ASP A 558 10.99 -34.91 -32.45
C ASP A 558 10.08 -35.62 -31.45
N MET A 559 10.37 -35.53 -30.15
CA MET A 559 9.67 -36.27 -29.08
C MET A 559 8.83 -35.40 -28.15
N THR A 560 9.01 -34.07 -28.20
CA THR A 560 8.30 -33.11 -27.33
C THR A 560 7.72 -31.95 -28.11
N LYS A 561 6.55 -31.47 -27.65
CA LYS A 561 5.89 -30.30 -28.21
C LYS A 561 5.85 -29.19 -27.17
N GLY A 562 6.55 -28.09 -27.46
CA GLY A 562 6.47 -26.84 -26.70
C GLY A 562 5.29 -26.01 -27.16
N ALA A 563 4.45 -25.56 -26.24
CA ALA A 563 3.37 -24.63 -26.50
C ALA A 563 3.53 -23.38 -25.63
N THR A 564 3.48 -22.21 -26.27
CA THR A 564 3.48 -20.93 -25.57
C THR A 564 2.06 -20.54 -25.19
N ASP A 565 1.85 -20.19 -23.92
CA ASP A 565 0.58 -19.67 -23.45
C ASP A 565 0.41 -18.21 -23.89
N GLY A 566 -0.76 -17.88 -24.43
CA GLY A 566 -1.06 -16.52 -24.90
C GLY A 566 -1.15 -15.47 -23.78
N ASN A 567 -1.24 -15.88 -22.51
CA ASN A 567 -1.29 -14.96 -21.39
C ASN A 567 0.11 -14.63 -20.84
N SER A 568 0.60 -13.44 -21.17
CA SER A 568 1.87 -12.91 -20.67
C SER A 568 1.86 -12.51 -19.19
N SER A 569 0.68 -12.43 -18.54
CA SER A 569 0.54 -12.06 -17.13
C SER A 569 0.72 -13.26 -16.16
N LEU A 570 1.25 -14.38 -16.63
CA LEU A 570 1.48 -15.58 -15.82
C LEU A 570 2.86 -15.51 -15.17
N SER A 571 2.95 -15.86 -13.88
CA SER A 571 4.24 -16.03 -13.22
C SER A 571 4.78 -17.44 -13.45
N ILE A 572 6.07 -17.63 -13.17
CA ILE A 572 6.71 -18.96 -13.22
C ILE A 572 5.98 -20.01 -12.37
N ASN A 573 5.37 -19.61 -11.26
CA ASN A 573 4.59 -20.53 -10.42
C ASN A 573 3.24 -20.87 -11.04
N ASP A 574 2.64 -19.98 -11.83
CA ASP A 574 1.47 -20.33 -12.63
C ASP A 574 1.79 -21.40 -13.68
N CYS A 575 2.98 -21.32 -14.30
CA CYS A 575 3.47 -22.34 -15.22
C CYS A 575 3.68 -23.69 -14.51
N PHE A 576 4.27 -23.67 -13.32
CA PHE A 576 4.38 -24.86 -12.45
C PHE A 576 3.02 -25.52 -12.24
N VAL A 577 2.01 -24.77 -11.78
CA VAL A 577 0.69 -25.35 -11.48
C VAL A 577 -0.01 -25.87 -12.73
N LYS A 578 0.14 -25.21 -13.88
CA LYS A 578 -0.38 -25.72 -15.16
C LYS A 578 0.28 -27.06 -15.53
N CYS A 579 1.60 -27.11 -15.51
CA CYS A 579 2.36 -28.31 -15.85
C CYS A 579 2.16 -29.46 -14.84
N TRP A 580 2.09 -29.16 -13.54
CA TRP A 580 1.89 -30.16 -12.49
C TRP A 580 0.54 -30.87 -12.62
N ASN A 581 -0.51 -30.13 -13.02
CA ASN A 581 -1.86 -30.67 -13.22
C ASN A 581 -2.08 -31.30 -14.60
N ASP A 582 -1.21 -31.05 -15.59
CA ASP A 582 -1.25 -31.71 -16.89
C ASP A 582 -0.35 -32.96 -16.89
N CYS A 583 -0.96 -34.12 -17.06
CA CYS A 583 -0.28 -35.41 -17.03
C CYS A 583 0.71 -35.62 -18.18
N ASN A 584 0.51 -34.93 -19.30
CA ASN A 584 1.41 -35.02 -20.44
C ASN A 584 2.59 -34.05 -20.32
N CYS A 585 2.58 -33.15 -19.34
CA CYS A 585 3.63 -32.15 -19.18
C CYS A 585 4.92 -32.76 -18.60
N VAL A 586 6.03 -32.44 -19.25
CA VAL A 586 7.40 -32.86 -18.88
C VAL A 586 8.29 -31.70 -18.46
N GLY A 587 7.88 -30.46 -18.73
CA GLY A 587 8.59 -29.28 -18.25
C GLY A 587 7.94 -27.96 -18.60
N PHE A 588 8.47 -26.88 -18.02
CA PHE A 588 7.98 -25.52 -18.24
C PHE A 588 9.07 -24.47 -18.02
N SER A 589 8.84 -23.27 -18.55
CA SER A 589 9.67 -22.08 -18.33
C SER A 589 8.84 -20.81 -18.55
N SER A 590 9.43 -19.66 -18.26
CA SER A 590 8.86 -18.38 -18.69
C SER A 590 9.00 -18.22 -20.20
N SER A 591 8.06 -17.53 -20.84
CA SER A 591 8.09 -17.25 -22.30
C SER A 591 8.77 -15.93 -22.66
N THR A 592 8.88 -15.01 -21.69
CA THR A 592 9.55 -13.72 -21.88
C THR A 592 10.87 -13.65 -21.12
N ILE A 593 11.78 -12.82 -21.63
CA ILE A 593 13.10 -12.55 -21.01
C ILE A 593 12.90 -11.98 -19.59
N ASN A 594 11.87 -11.15 -19.40
CA ASN A 594 11.53 -10.57 -18.10
C ASN A 594 10.94 -11.60 -17.11
N GLY A 595 10.89 -12.89 -17.45
CA GLY A 595 10.47 -13.97 -16.55
C GLY A 595 8.95 -14.15 -16.40
N SER A 596 8.15 -13.51 -17.26
CA SER A 596 6.69 -13.63 -17.31
C SER A 596 6.20 -14.50 -18.48
N GLY A 597 4.92 -14.90 -18.45
CA GLY A 597 4.32 -15.83 -19.41
C GLY A 597 4.81 -17.27 -19.25
N CYS A 598 4.23 -18.22 -19.99
CA CYS A 598 4.57 -19.63 -19.87
C CYS A 598 4.87 -20.29 -21.21
N VAL A 599 5.90 -21.13 -21.23
CA VAL A 599 6.09 -22.19 -22.23
C VAL A 599 5.98 -23.53 -21.52
N ILE A 600 5.19 -24.45 -22.07
CA ILE A 600 4.91 -25.76 -21.49
C ILE A 600 5.28 -26.83 -22.52
N TRP A 601 6.07 -27.82 -22.11
CA TRP A 601 6.46 -28.95 -22.94
C TRP A 601 5.66 -30.19 -22.56
N THR A 602 5.09 -30.85 -23.56
CA THR A 602 4.34 -32.10 -23.41
C THR A 602 4.91 -33.21 -24.29
N GLY A 603 4.78 -34.46 -23.86
CA GLY A 603 5.26 -35.63 -24.62
C GLY A 603 6.18 -36.53 -23.80
N ILE A 604 7.21 -37.09 -24.45
CA ILE A 604 8.20 -37.97 -23.80
C ILE A 604 9.29 -37.10 -23.19
N ASN A 605 9.68 -37.37 -21.94
CA ASN A 605 10.72 -36.60 -21.26
C ASN A 605 12.11 -36.87 -21.87
N SER A 606 12.43 -36.15 -22.95
CA SER A 606 13.71 -36.19 -23.66
C SER A 606 14.40 -34.82 -23.57
N PHE A 607 15.00 -34.54 -22.41
CA PHE A 607 15.71 -33.30 -22.15
C PHE A 607 17.21 -33.48 -22.38
N LEU A 608 17.78 -32.68 -23.29
CA LEU A 608 19.19 -32.67 -23.62
C LEU A 608 19.88 -31.61 -22.76
N VAL A 609 20.67 -32.03 -21.78
CA VAL A 609 21.43 -31.13 -20.93
C VAL A 609 22.59 -30.54 -21.74
N ASN A 610 22.69 -29.22 -21.76
CA ASN A 610 23.84 -28.52 -22.35
C ASN A 610 24.58 -27.71 -21.26
N PRO A 611 25.66 -28.25 -20.68
CA PRO A 611 26.35 -27.63 -19.55
C PRO A 611 27.12 -26.35 -19.90
N HIS A 612 27.46 -26.15 -21.18
CA HIS A 612 28.35 -25.08 -21.65
C HIS A 612 27.62 -23.90 -22.29
N ASP A 613 26.29 -23.89 -22.26
CA ASP A 613 25.47 -22.90 -22.96
C ASP A 613 24.78 -21.93 -21.99
N ASN A 614 24.72 -20.65 -22.37
CA ASN A 614 23.97 -19.59 -21.68
C ASN A 614 22.45 -19.69 -21.93
N SER A 615 21.97 -20.85 -22.40
CA SER A 615 20.56 -21.13 -22.67
C SER A 615 19.65 -20.82 -21.46
N THR A 616 18.42 -20.40 -21.73
CA THR A 616 17.41 -20.17 -20.71
C THR A 616 17.10 -21.47 -19.97
N SER A 617 17.40 -21.50 -18.67
CA SER A 617 17.13 -22.66 -17.83
C SER A 617 15.63 -23.01 -17.80
N LYS A 618 15.31 -24.29 -17.89
CA LYS A 618 13.94 -24.82 -17.88
C LYS A 618 13.70 -25.71 -16.66
N TYR A 619 12.46 -25.80 -16.21
CA TYR A 619 12.05 -26.75 -15.19
C TYR A 619 11.66 -28.06 -15.86
N VAL A 620 12.36 -29.14 -15.50
CA VAL A 620 12.22 -30.46 -16.11
C VAL A 620 11.80 -31.45 -15.04
N ILE A 621 10.80 -32.28 -15.34
CA ILE A 621 10.33 -33.28 -14.40
C ILE A 621 11.38 -34.40 -14.23
N SER A 622 11.63 -34.79 -12.99
CA SER A 622 12.43 -35.96 -12.64
C SER A 622 11.47 -37.11 -12.36
N GLN A 623 11.35 -38.08 -13.28
CA GLN A 623 10.62 -39.33 -13.02
C GLN A 623 11.63 -40.40 -12.60
N ASN A 624 11.56 -40.87 -11.35
CA ASN A 624 12.31 -42.06 -10.94
C ASN A 624 11.59 -43.30 -11.50
N LEU A 625 11.99 -43.73 -12.70
CA LEU A 625 11.65 -45.07 -13.19
C LEU A 625 12.38 -46.10 -12.33
N GLY A 626 11.71 -46.57 -11.28
CA GLY A 626 12.08 -47.77 -10.57
C GLY A 626 12.15 -48.96 -11.52
N ASN A 627 13.37 -49.25 -11.97
CA ASN A 627 13.91 -50.50 -12.50
C ASN A 627 12.89 -51.64 -12.65
N ARG A 628 12.17 -51.70 -13.77
CA ARG A 628 11.58 -52.95 -14.28
C ARG A 628 12.70 -53.76 -14.95
N ASN A 629 13.63 -54.30 -14.17
CA ASN A 629 14.59 -55.26 -14.66
C ASN A 629 14.24 -56.66 -14.13
N THR A 630 13.94 -57.51 -15.10
CA THR A 630 13.87 -58.96 -15.07
C THR A 630 15.06 -59.57 -14.34
N GLY A 631 14.79 -60.41 -13.35
CA GLY A 631 15.83 -61.20 -12.66
C GLY A 631 15.23 -62.30 -11.80
N ASN A 632 15.15 -63.52 -12.36
CA ASN A 632 14.83 -64.75 -11.65
C ASN A 632 15.73 -64.97 -10.42
N LYS A 633 15.15 -65.39 -9.29
CA LYS A 633 15.70 -66.44 -8.38
C LYS A 633 14.72 -66.82 -7.25
N THR A 634 14.13 -68.00 -7.40
CA THR A 634 13.85 -69.08 -6.42
C THR A 634 13.78 -68.80 -4.90
N GLN A 635 12.55 -68.97 -4.36
CA GLN A 635 12.09 -69.89 -3.28
C GLN A 635 12.77 -69.96 -1.89
N LYS A 636 12.00 -69.66 -0.82
CA LYS A 636 11.54 -70.64 0.22
C LYS A 636 10.51 -70.02 1.21
N SER A 637 9.71 -70.91 1.80
CA SER A 637 8.35 -70.74 2.35
C SER A 637 8.24 -70.23 3.79
N LYS A 638 6.99 -69.91 4.20
CA LYS A 638 6.37 -70.35 5.47
C LYS A 638 4.85 -70.07 5.49
N ASN A 639 4.05 -71.15 5.53
CA ASN A 639 2.61 -71.19 5.22
C ASN A 639 1.61 -70.81 6.34
N TRP A 640 2.04 -70.29 7.50
CA TRP A 640 1.10 -70.03 8.59
C TRP A 640 0.38 -68.67 8.54
N ILE A 641 0.84 -67.74 7.69
CA ILE A 641 0.35 -66.35 7.65
C ILE A 641 -1.00 -66.24 6.91
N TRP A 642 -1.26 -67.12 5.95
CA TRP A 642 -2.38 -67.00 5.01
C TRP A 642 -3.77 -67.19 5.65
N ILE A 643 -3.87 -67.92 6.76
CA ILE A 643 -5.16 -68.18 7.41
C ILE A 643 -5.64 -66.94 8.19
N SER A 644 -4.72 -66.24 8.86
CA SER A 644 -5.02 -64.99 9.59
C SER A 644 -5.28 -63.82 8.65
N ILE A 645 -4.54 -63.77 7.53
CA ILE A 645 -4.73 -62.76 6.49
C ILE A 645 -6.10 -62.91 5.82
N SER A 646 -6.58 -64.13 5.55
CA SER A 646 -7.83 -64.34 4.81
C SER A 646 -9.07 -63.81 5.54
N VAL A 647 -9.14 -63.99 6.87
CA VAL A 647 -10.25 -63.49 7.70
C VAL A 647 -10.19 -61.97 7.86
N SER A 648 -8.98 -61.42 8.02
CA SER A 648 -8.78 -59.97 8.14
C SER A 648 -9.08 -59.24 6.82
N ILE A 649 -8.67 -59.83 5.70
CA ILE A 649 -8.91 -59.29 4.36
C ILE A 649 -10.41 -59.26 4.02
N THR A 650 -11.16 -60.32 4.35
CA THR A 650 -12.61 -60.37 4.08
C THR A 650 -13.38 -59.32 4.90
N LEU A 651 -13.02 -59.11 6.17
CA LEU A 651 -13.59 -58.05 7.01
C LEU A 651 -13.25 -56.65 6.51
N VAL A 652 -12.00 -56.43 6.07
CA VAL A 652 -11.56 -55.15 5.50
C VAL A 652 -12.28 -54.87 4.18
N PHE A 653 -12.46 -55.86 3.30
CA PHE A 653 -13.19 -55.68 2.04
C PHE A 653 -14.68 -55.40 2.27
N LEU A 654 -15.32 -56.00 3.28
CA LEU A 654 -16.70 -55.68 3.65
C LEU A 654 -16.83 -54.24 4.19
N CYS A 655 -15.90 -53.81 5.05
CA CYS A 655 -15.85 -52.43 5.56
C CYS A 655 -15.54 -51.42 4.45
N PHE A 656 -14.60 -51.72 3.55
CA PHE A 656 -14.32 -50.87 2.38
C PHE A 656 -15.48 -50.85 1.41
N GLY A 657 -16.20 -51.96 1.22
CA GLY A 657 -17.41 -52.03 0.41
C GLY A 657 -18.53 -51.17 0.98
N ALA A 658 -18.76 -51.22 2.29
CA ALA A 658 -19.74 -50.40 2.99
C ALA A 658 -19.36 -48.90 2.98
N LEU A 659 -18.08 -48.58 3.24
CA LEU A 659 -17.57 -47.21 3.19
C LEU A 659 -17.58 -46.66 1.76
N TRP A 660 -17.24 -47.46 0.76
CA TRP A 660 -17.32 -47.09 -0.64
C TRP A 660 -18.78 -46.91 -1.07
N TYR A 661 -19.70 -47.75 -0.63
CA TYR A 661 -21.14 -47.61 -0.88
C TYR A 661 -21.70 -46.33 -0.23
N ILE A 662 -21.34 -46.02 1.02
CA ILE A 662 -21.75 -44.78 1.71
C ILE A 662 -21.13 -43.55 1.04
N LYS A 663 -19.84 -43.60 0.67
CA LYS A 663 -19.11 -42.50 0.02
C LYS A 663 -19.60 -42.29 -1.42
N LYS A 664 -19.97 -43.36 -2.14
CA LYS A 664 -20.60 -43.32 -3.47
C LYS A 664 -22.03 -42.81 -3.40
N ARG A 665 -22.81 -43.16 -2.37
CA ARG A 665 -24.15 -42.61 -2.11
C ARG A 665 -24.10 -41.10 -1.78
N LYS A 666 -23.16 -40.66 -0.93
CA LYS A 666 -22.94 -39.23 -0.62
C LYS A 666 -22.36 -38.44 -1.80
N ARG A 667 -21.46 -39.02 -2.60
CA ARG A 667 -20.94 -38.39 -3.84
C ARG A 667 -22.04 -38.24 -4.89
N ARG A 668 -22.84 -39.28 -5.12
CA ARG A 668 -24.00 -39.23 -6.02
C ARG A 668 -25.04 -38.20 -5.56
N GLN A 669 -25.30 -38.05 -4.25
CA GLN A 669 -26.19 -36.98 -3.75
C GLN A 669 -25.61 -35.57 -3.95
N LYS A 670 -24.29 -35.37 -3.76
CA LYS A 670 -23.62 -34.07 -3.99
C LYS A 670 -23.51 -33.71 -5.47
N GLU A 671 -23.25 -34.69 -6.33
CA GLU A 671 -23.26 -34.53 -7.78
C GLU A 671 -24.67 -34.32 -8.34
N TYR A 672 -25.68 -34.99 -7.77
CA TYR A 672 -27.09 -34.75 -8.10
C TYR A 672 -27.54 -33.33 -7.69
N LYS A 673 -27.18 -32.84 -6.47
CA LYS A 673 -27.44 -31.44 -6.05
C LYS A 673 -26.65 -30.39 -6.87
N ARG A 674 -25.49 -30.75 -7.45
CA ARG A 674 -24.72 -29.86 -8.36
C ARG A 674 -25.30 -29.85 -9.77
N ARG A 675 -25.53 -31.03 -10.36
CA ARG A 675 -26.20 -31.19 -11.66
C ARG A 675 -27.55 -30.50 -11.66
N LYS A 676 -28.40 -30.71 -10.65
CA LYS A 676 -29.72 -30.04 -10.54
C LYS A 676 -29.65 -28.51 -10.46
N ARG A 677 -28.52 -27.92 -10.00
CA ARG A 677 -28.31 -26.46 -9.91
C ARG A 677 -27.77 -25.87 -11.21
N ASP A 678 -26.91 -26.61 -11.90
CA ASP A 678 -26.36 -26.23 -13.20
C ASP A 678 -27.40 -26.45 -14.31
N GLU A 679 -28.21 -27.51 -14.20
CA GLU A 679 -29.40 -27.79 -15.00
C GLU A 679 -30.45 -26.69 -14.83
N TYR A 680 -30.70 -26.21 -13.60
CA TYR A 680 -31.57 -25.04 -13.34
C TYR A 680 -31.04 -23.74 -13.98
N PHE A 681 -29.72 -23.54 -14.07
CA PHE A 681 -29.14 -22.36 -14.72
C PHE A 681 -29.24 -22.45 -16.24
N VAL A 682 -29.02 -23.64 -16.81
CA VAL A 682 -29.19 -23.90 -18.25
C VAL A 682 -30.67 -23.81 -18.64
N GLU A 683 -31.58 -24.35 -17.85
CA GLU A 683 -33.04 -24.24 -18.00
C GLU A 683 -33.50 -22.78 -17.89
N LEU A 684 -32.92 -21.98 -16.98
CA LEU A 684 -33.20 -20.53 -16.91
C LEU A 684 -32.75 -19.78 -18.16
N THR A 685 -31.71 -20.23 -18.85
CA THR A 685 -31.23 -19.61 -20.11
C THR A 685 -31.85 -20.19 -21.38
N THR A 686 -32.58 -21.31 -21.28
CA THR A 686 -33.15 -22.05 -22.43
C THR A 686 -34.67 -22.25 -22.37
N SER A 687 -35.32 -21.88 -21.26
CA SER A 687 -36.79 -21.91 -21.12
C SER A 687 -37.44 -20.94 -22.11
N GLU A 688 -38.55 -21.38 -22.71
CA GLU A 688 -39.40 -20.62 -23.65
C GLU A 688 -39.96 -19.28 -23.11
N SER A 689 -39.65 -18.95 -21.85
CA SER A 689 -39.89 -17.66 -21.18
C SER A 689 -39.08 -16.49 -21.78
N PHE A 690 -38.04 -16.76 -22.57
CA PHE A 690 -37.24 -15.73 -23.25
C PHE A 690 -37.61 -15.62 -24.74
N LYS A 691 -38.83 -15.16 -25.06
CA LYS A 691 -39.17 -14.79 -26.45
C LYS A 691 -38.74 -13.37 -26.77
N ASP A 692 -38.14 -13.25 -27.96
CA ASP A 692 -37.80 -12.00 -28.65
C ASP A 692 -38.89 -10.93 -28.55
N VAL A 693 -38.46 -9.71 -28.23
CA VAL A 693 -39.30 -8.51 -28.31
C VAL A 693 -39.56 -8.18 -29.79
N HIS A 694 -40.59 -8.79 -30.34
CA HIS A 694 -41.41 -8.23 -31.42
C HIS A 694 -42.85 -8.74 -31.26
N ARG A 695 -43.67 -8.07 -30.46
CA ARG A 695 -45.12 -7.91 -30.73
C ARG A 695 -45.78 -6.84 -29.84
N LEU A 696 -46.56 -6.01 -30.52
CA LEU A 696 -47.50 -5.02 -30.01
C LEU A 696 -48.67 -5.68 -29.25
N GLU A 697 -49.29 -4.88 -28.37
CA GLU A 697 -50.44 -5.07 -27.43
C GLU A 697 -51.68 -5.86 -27.96
N PRO A 698 -52.81 -6.04 -27.20
CA PRO A 698 -53.17 -5.70 -25.81
C PRO A 698 -53.81 -6.87 -25.01
N ASP A 699 -54.22 -6.56 -23.77
CA ASP A 699 -55.10 -7.30 -22.85
C ASP A 699 -54.54 -8.41 -21.95
N GLY A 700 -54.66 -8.14 -20.64
CA GLY A 700 -55.22 -9.08 -19.67
C GLY A 700 -54.32 -10.22 -19.19
N VAL A 701 -53.83 -10.08 -17.95
CA VAL A 701 -53.18 -11.10 -17.10
C VAL A 701 -51.66 -11.25 -17.33
N LYS A 702 -50.89 -10.32 -16.77
CA LYS A 702 -49.41 -10.35 -16.75
C LYS A 702 -48.89 -11.33 -15.67
N GLY A 703 -48.47 -12.51 -16.09
CA GLY A 703 -47.48 -13.32 -15.37
C GLY A 703 -46.09 -12.70 -15.48
N ASN A 704 -45.32 -12.67 -14.39
CA ASN A 704 -44.01 -12.02 -14.29
C ASN A 704 -42.89 -12.86 -14.95
N ASP A 705 -42.71 -12.68 -16.26
CA ASP A 705 -41.52 -13.19 -16.98
C ASP A 705 -40.39 -12.14 -16.96
N LEU A 706 -39.17 -12.58 -16.65
CA LEU A 706 -37.95 -11.74 -16.71
C LEU A 706 -37.63 -11.39 -18.16
N LEU A 707 -37.39 -10.12 -18.45
CA LEU A 707 -37.12 -9.67 -19.82
C LEU A 707 -35.61 -9.71 -20.15
N LEU A 708 -35.25 -10.31 -21.29
CA LEU A 708 -33.91 -10.16 -21.87
C LEU A 708 -33.91 -8.97 -22.82
N PHE A 709 -33.15 -7.94 -22.47
CA PHE A 709 -33.01 -6.74 -23.29
C PHE A 709 -31.85 -6.91 -24.28
N SER A 710 -32.06 -6.49 -25.52
CA SER A 710 -30.96 -6.46 -26.50
C SER A 710 -30.01 -5.31 -26.18
N PHE A 711 -28.72 -5.50 -26.47
CA PHE A 711 -27.71 -4.46 -26.24
C PHE A 711 -28.07 -3.16 -27.00
N ALA A 712 -28.58 -3.27 -28.23
CA ALA A 712 -29.05 -2.13 -29.02
C ALA A 712 -30.19 -1.35 -28.32
N SER A 713 -31.15 -2.06 -27.71
CA SER A 713 -32.23 -1.40 -26.96
C SER A 713 -31.71 -0.62 -25.75
N ILE A 714 -30.71 -1.16 -25.04
CA ILE A 714 -30.08 -0.51 -23.89
C ILE A 714 -29.23 0.69 -24.32
N MET A 715 -28.46 0.56 -25.41
CA MET A 715 -27.71 1.69 -25.99
C MET A 715 -28.65 2.83 -26.38
N ALA A 716 -29.75 2.53 -27.09
CA ALA A 716 -30.74 3.54 -27.46
C ALA A 716 -31.38 4.19 -26.22
N ALA A 717 -31.78 3.37 -25.24
CA ALA A 717 -32.41 3.87 -24.01
C ALA A 717 -31.50 4.77 -23.18
N THR A 718 -30.18 4.57 -23.24
CA THR A 718 -29.18 5.32 -22.47
C THR A 718 -28.47 6.42 -23.27
N ASN A 719 -28.87 6.64 -24.54
CA ASN A 719 -28.16 7.52 -25.48
C ASN A 719 -26.67 7.19 -25.53
N ASP A 720 -26.35 5.94 -25.89
CA ASP A 720 -25.01 5.36 -25.94
C ASP A 720 -24.22 5.52 -24.62
N PHE A 721 -24.88 5.21 -23.49
CA PHE A 721 -24.30 5.36 -22.15
C PHE A 721 -23.74 6.78 -21.88
N SER A 722 -24.42 7.81 -22.38
CA SER A 722 -24.06 9.21 -22.17
C SER A 722 -23.81 9.51 -20.68
N ILE A 723 -22.81 10.34 -20.41
CA ILE A 723 -22.43 10.73 -19.06
C ILE A 723 -23.55 11.50 -18.34
N GLU A 724 -24.43 12.17 -19.10
CA GLU A 724 -25.61 12.87 -18.57
C GLU A 724 -26.63 11.91 -17.96
N ASN A 725 -26.67 10.68 -18.47
CA ASN A 725 -27.54 9.62 -17.96
C ASN A 725 -26.89 8.83 -16.82
N LYS A 726 -25.67 9.17 -16.38
CA LYS A 726 -25.00 8.48 -15.28
C LYS A 726 -25.66 8.86 -13.94
N LEU A 727 -26.23 7.87 -13.26
CA LEU A 727 -26.83 8.03 -11.93
C LEU A 727 -25.80 7.91 -10.80
N GLY A 728 -24.75 7.10 -11.00
CA GLY A 728 -23.71 6.89 -10.00
C GLY A 728 -22.66 5.86 -10.42
N GLN A 729 -21.64 5.72 -9.57
CA GLN A 729 -20.57 4.74 -9.72
C GLN A 729 -20.21 4.16 -8.36
N GLY A 730 -20.40 2.85 -8.19
CA GLY A 730 -20.02 2.12 -6.98
C GLY A 730 -18.91 1.10 -7.24
N GLY A 731 -18.54 0.33 -6.21
CA GLY A 731 -17.55 -0.76 -6.33
C GLY A 731 -17.96 -1.90 -7.28
N PHE A 732 -19.23 -1.90 -7.73
CA PHE A 732 -19.84 -2.96 -8.53
C PHE A 732 -20.12 -2.56 -9.98
N GLY A 733 -19.84 -1.32 -10.39
CA GLY A 733 -20.06 -0.85 -11.76
C GLY A 733 -20.71 0.53 -11.85
N LEU A 734 -21.00 0.92 -13.10
CA LEU A 734 -21.64 2.20 -13.44
C LEU A 734 -23.16 1.99 -13.50
N VAL A 735 -23.93 2.95 -12.98
CA VAL A 735 -25.40 2.92 -13.06
C VAL A 735 -25.88 4.07 -13.93
N TYR A 736 -26.75 3.77 -14.89
CA TYR A 736 -27.32 4.73 -15.83
C TYR A 736 -28.83 4.79 -15.73
N LYS A 737 -29.41 5.97 -15.94
CA LYS A 737 -30.82 6.15 -16.26
C LYS A 737 -31.01 5.81 -17.73
N GLY A 738 -32.08 5.11 -18.04
CA GLY A 738 -32.50 4.90 -19.42
C GLY A 738 -34.00 5.09 -19.58
N LYS A 739 -34.42 5.38 -20.80
CA LYS A 739 -35.84 5.43 -21.17
C LYS A 739 -36.09 4.44 -22.30
N LEU A 740 -36.90 3.43 -22.04
CA LEU A 740 -37.27 2.44 -23.04
C LEU A 740 -38.15 3.06 -24.12
N SER A 741 -38.29 2.38 -25.27
CA SER A 741 -39.09 2.85 -26.40
C SER A 741 -40.58 3.05 -26.08
N ASP A 742 -41.09 2.35 -25.07
CA ASP A 742 -42.44 2.51 -24.55
C ASP A 742 -42.58 3.64 -23.50
N GLY A 743 -41.51 4.41 -23.28
CA GLY A 743 -41.48 5.55 -22.38
C GLY A 743 -41.17 5.21 -20.93
N ARG A 744 -41.06 3.92 -20.55
CA ARG A 744 -40.72 3.52 -19.17
C ARG A 744 -39.30 3.91 -18.80
N GLU A 745 -39.14 4.56 -17.66
CA GLU A 745 -37.83 4.87 -17.08
C GLU A 745 -37.25 3.67 -16.34
N ILE A 746 -35.97 3.40 -16.56
CA ILE A 746 -35.25 2.25 -16.01
C ILE A 746 -33.88 2.66 -15.47
N ALA A 747 -33.34 1.87 -14.55
CA ALA A 747 -31.96 1.99 -14.10
C ALA A 747 -31.14 0.79 -14.59
N ILE A 748 -30.00 1.04 -15.22
CA ILE A 748 -29.13 0.02 -15.81
C ILE A 748 -27.82 -0.02 -15.02
N LYS A 749 -27.58 -1.12 -14.31
CA LYS A 749 -26.30 -1.40 -13.65
C LYS A 749 -25.40 -2.16 -14.62
N ARG A 750 -24.42 -1.46 -15.21
CA ARG A 750 -23.39 -2.03 -16.08
C ARG A 750 -22.22 -2.50 -15.25
N LEU A 751 -21.97 -3.80 -15.24
CA LEU A 751 -20.94 -4.40 -14.40
C LEU A 751 -19.53 -4.18 -14.97
N SER A 752 -18.55 -4.02 -14.09
CA SER A 752 -17.15 -3.79 -14.47
C SER A 752 -16.52 -4.98 -15.19
N ARG A 753 -15.74 -4.72 -16.25
CA ARG A 753 -15.02 -5.73 -17.05
C ARG A 753 -13.77 -6.30 -16.36
N THR A 754 -13.26 -5.64 -15.32
CA THR A 754 -11.95 -5.94 -14.71
C THR A 754 -12.00 -6.79 -13.44
N SER A 755 -13.18 -7.17 -12.94
CA SER A 755 -13.31 -7.93 -11.68
C SER A 755 -13.85 -9.34 -11.90
N SER A 756 -13.10 -10.35 -11.44
CA SER A 756 -13.57 -11.75 -11.36
C SER A 756 -14.71 -11.94 -10.35
N GLN A 757 -14.92 -10.94 -9.49
CA GLN A 757 -15.99 -10.86 -8.50
C GLN A 757 -17.35 -10.49 -9.13
N GLY A 758 -17.38 -9.63 -10.16
CA GLY A 758 -18.63 -9.14 -10.76
C GLY A 758 -19.49 -10.22 -11.41
N PHE A 759 -18.91 -11.34 -11.89
CA PHE A 759 -19.69 -12.44 -12.47
C PHE A 759 -20.45 -13.27 -11.42
N VAL A 760 -19.86 -13.48 -10.24
CA VAL A 760 -20.52 -14.22 -9.15
C VAL A 760 -21.65 -13.38 -8.54
N GLU A 761 -21.44 -12.08 -8.44
CA GLU A 761 -22.44 -11.11 -7.96
C GLU A 761 -23.57 -10.97 -8.97
N PHE A 762 -23.27 -10.83 -10.26
CA PHE A 762 -24.26 -10.90 -11.35
C PHE A 762 -25.14 -12.13 -11.24
N LYS A 763 -24.54 -13.32 -11.06
CA LYS A 763 -25.29 -14.57 -10.91
C LYS A 763 -26.14 -14.58 -9.63
N ASN A 764 -25.65 -14.03 -8.51
CA ASN A 764 -26.44 -13.96 -7.28
C ASN A 764 -27.65 -13.03 -7.46
N GLU A 765 -27.43 -11.82 -7.97
CA GLU A 765 -28.52 -10.90 -8.27
C GLU A 765 -29.50 -11.53 -9.27
N LEU A 766 -29.01 -12.09 -10.38
CA LEU A 766 -29.83 -12.74 -11.41
C LEU A 766 -30.61 -13.98 -10.91
N VAL A 767 -30.12 -14.71 -9.92
CA VAL A 767 -30.85 -15.85 -9.34
C VAL A 767 -31.91 -15.38 -8.33
N LEU A 768 -31.69 -14.26 -7.65
CA LEU A 768 -32.61 -13.71 -6.65
C LEU A 768 -33.81 -12.99 -7.30
N ILE A 769 -33.61 -12.42 -8.47
CA ILE A 769 -34.64 -11.65 -9.21
C ILE A 769 -35.82 -12.48 -9.72
N ALA A 770 -35.65 -13.78 -9.90
CA ALA A 770 -36.77 -14.67 -10.26
C ALA A 770 -37.69 -14.98 -9.07
N LYS A 771 -37.33 -14.58 -7.84
CA LYS A 771 -37.91 -15.14 -6.61
C LYS A 771 -38.26 -14.13 -5.52
N LEU A 772 -37.74 -12.90 -5.57
CA LEU A 772 -38.01 -11.87 -4.57
C LEU A 772 -38.97 -10.80 -5.15
N GLN A 773 -40.14 -10.67 -4.54
CA GLN A 773 -41.15 -9.68 -4.88
C GLN A 773 -41.78 -9.15 -3.60
N HIS A 774 -41.54 -7.88 -3.31
CA HIS A 774 -42.08 -7.20 -2.14
C HIS A 774 -42.03 -5.69 -2.37
N THR A 775 -42.95 -4.95 -1.76
CA THR A 775 -43.07 -3.49 -1.90
C THR A 775 -41.81 -2.75 -1.44
N ASN A 776 -41.14 -3.25 -0.40
CA ASN A 776 -39.90 -2.69 0.14
C ASN A 776 -38.59 -3.30 -0.40
N LEU A 777 -38.61 -3.98 -1.56
CA LEU A 777 -37.41 -4.43 -2.25
C LEU A 777 -37.39 -3.86 -3.67
N VAL A 778 -36.23 -3.43 -4.16
CA VAL A 778 -36.11 -2.90 -5.53
C VAL A 778 -36.34 -4.02 -6.53
N ARG A 779 -37.26 -3.81 -7.46
CA ARG A 779 -37.60 -4.79 -8.49
C ARG A 779 -36.60 -4.76 -9.64
N VAL A 780 -36.10 -5.93 -10.00
CA VAL A 780 -35.35 -6.12 -11.25
C VAL A 780 -36.33 -6.51 -12.35
N LEU A 781 -36.22 -5.80 -13.47
CA LEU A 781 -37.06 -5.98 -14.65
C LEU A 781 -36.47 -7.01 -15.62
N GLY A 782 -35.13 -7.13 -15.65
CA GLY A 782 -34.47 -8.03 -16.59
C GLY A 782 -32.94 -7.92 -16.60
N CYS A 783 -32.33 -8.52 -17.61
CA CYS A 783 -30.89 -8.43 -17.84
C CYS A 783 -30.56 -8.23 -19.33
N CYS A 784 -29.33 -7.82 -19.61
CA CYS A 784 -28.76 -7.81 -20.96
C CYS A 784 -27.39 -8.50 -20.88
N ILE A 785 -27.18 -9.48 -21.77
CA ILE A 785 -25.93 -10.23 -21.88
C ILE A 785 -25.50 -10.17 -23.35
N HIS A 786 -24.39 -9.48 -23.64
CA HIS A 786 -23.88 -9.35 -25.01
C HIS A 786 -22.34 -9.42 -25.00
N GLY A 787 -21.77 -10.52 -25.49
CA GLY A 787 -20.33 -10.77 -25.40
C GLY A 787 -19.84 -10.77 -23.95
N GLU A 788 -18.92 -9.85 -23.62
CA GLU A 788 -18.43 -9.67 -22.25
C GLU A 788 -19.32 -8.77 -21.38
N GLU A 789 -20.19 -7.96 -22.00
CA GLU A 789 -21.05 -6.98 -21.34
C GLU A 789 -22.21 -7.67 -20.61
N LYS A 790 -22.34 -7.38 -19.32
CA LYS A 790 -23.39 -7.92 -18.43
C LYS A 790 -24.04 -6.78 -17.70
N MET A 791 -25.35 -6.64 -17.88
CA MET A 791 -26.13 -5.55 -17.32
C MET A 791 -27.39 -6.06 -16.64
N LEU A 792 -27.75 -5.45 -15.52
CA LEU A 792 -29.01 -5.68 -14.81
C LEU A 792 -29.88 -4.43 -14.93
N ILE A 793 -31.17 -4.64 -15.22
CA ILE A 793 -32.14 -3.58 -15.45
C ILE A 793 -33.14 -3.57 -14.28
N TYR A 794 -33.21 -2.46 -13.57
CA TYR A 794 -34.08 -2.24 -12.41
C TYR A 794 -35.17 -1.23 -12.76
N GLU A 795 -36.22 -1.20 -11.94
CA GLU A 795 -37.10 -0.03 -11.88
C GLU A 795 -36.30 1.21 -11.48
N TYR A 796 -36.61 2.35 -12.10
CA TYR A 796 -35.96 3.61 -11.75
C TYR A 796 -36.50 4.15 -10.41
N MET A 797 -35.58 4.61 -9.56
CA MET A 797 -35.89 5.16 -8.23
C MET A 797 -35.58 6.66 -8.24
N PRO A 798 -36.58 7.55 -8.36
CA PRO A 798 -36.35 8.97 -8.61
C PRO A 798 -35.77 9.72 -7.42
N ASN A 799 -36.12 9.30 -6.20
CA ASN A 799 -35.61 9.89 -4.96
C ASN A 799 -34.29 9.24 -4.50
N LYS A 800 -33.51 8.63 -5.40
CA LYS A 800 -32.13 8.15 -5.12
C LYS A 800 -32.05 7.27 -3.85
N SER A 801 -30.92 7.33 -3.13
CA SER A 801 -30.62 6.56 -1.92
C SER A 801 -30.85 7.37 -0.64
N LEU A 802 -31.12 6.67 0.47
CA LEU A 802 -31.41 7.28 1.77
C LEU A 802 -30.27 8.16 2.30
N ASP A 803 -29.01 7.78 2.03
CA ASP A 803 -27.83 8.53 2.46
C ASP A 803 -27.74 9.94 1.83
N PHE A 804 -28.39 10.14 0.69
CA PHE A 804 -28.49 11.43 0.00
C PHE A 804 -29.31 12.46 0.79
N PHE A 805 -30.23 12.00 1.65
CA PHE A 805 -31.05 12.88 2.49
C PHE A 805 -30.55 12.91 3.93
N VAL A 806 -30.30 11.73 4.54
CA VAL A 806 -30.01 11.60 5.97
C VAL A 806 -28.69 12.24 6.37
N PHE A 807 -27.74 12.45 5.45
CA PHE A 807 -26.41 13.00 5.76
C PHE A 807 -26.09 14.36 5.11
N ASP A 808 -26.96 14.88 4.24
CA ASP A 808 -26.79 16.21 3.61
C ASP A 808 -27.55 17.26 4.43
N GLU A 809 -26.83 18.19 5.06
CA GLU A 809 -27.42 19.23 5.92
C GLU A 809 -28.52 20.04 5.23
N ASN A 810 -28.47 20.20 3.90
CA ASN A 810 -29.49 20.94 3.16
C ASN A 810 -30.76 20.13 2.90
N ARG A 811 -30.68 18.80 3.00
CA ARG A 811 -31.76 17.86 2.62
C ARG A 811 -32.33 17.07 3.81
N LYS A 812 -31.62 17.00 4.95
CA LYS A 812 -32.10 16.30 6.16
C LYS A 812 -33.49 16.75 6.62
N ALA A 813 -33.81 18.03 6.43
CA ALA A 813 -35.11 18.62 6.73
C ALA A 813 -36.26 18.11 5.83
N GLU A 814 -35.97 17.50 4.68
CA GLU A 814 -36.97 16.87 3.81
C GLU A 814 -37.51 15.56 4.44
N LEU A 815 -36.73 14.95 5.34
CA LEU A 815 -37.06 13.77 6.13
C LEU A 815 -37.44 14.15 7.57
N ASP A 816 -38.68 14.61 7.74
CA ASP A 816 -39.33 14.72 9.05
C ASP A 816 -39.42 13.37 9.77
N TRP A 817 -39.75 13.41 11.07
CA TRP A 817 -39.78 12.20 11.88
C TRP A 817 -40.77 11.13 11.37
N PRO A 818 -42.02 11.46 11.00
CA PRO A 818 -42.94 10.49 10.43
C PRO A 818 -42.36 9.75 9.22
N LYS A 819 -41.71 10.47 8.29
CA LYS A 819 -41.05 9.83 7.13
C LYS A 819 -39.90 8.93 7.55
N ARG A 820 -39.05 9.37 8.48
CA ARG A 820 -37.94 8.54 9.00
C ARG A 820 -38.45 7.26 9.65
N PHE A 821 -39.54 7.34 10.41
CA PHE A 821 -40.14 6.17 11.04
C PHE A 821 -40.76 5.21 10.01
N ILE A 822 -41.48 5.72 9.00
CA ILE A 822 -41.97 4.92 7.87
C ILE A 822 -40.82 4.23 7.13
N ILE A 823 -39.69 4.92 6.97
CA ILE A 823 -38.48 4.35 6.37
C ILE A 823 -37.93 3.20 7.22
N ILE A 824 -37.80 3.39 8.54
CA ILE A 824 -37.37 2.32 9.47
C ILE A 824 -38.31 1.12 9.39
N GLU A 825 -39.61 1.34 9.46
CA GLU A 825 -40.62 0.29 9.36
C GLU A 825 -40.53 -0.45 8.02
N GLY A 826 -40.49 0.27 6.91
CA GLY A 826 -40.44 -0.34 5.57
C GLY A 826 -39.18 -1.18 5.34
N ILE A 827 -38.02 -0.74 5.85
CA ILE A 827 -36.79 -1.55 5.81
C ILE A 827 -36.96 -2.82 6.64
N ALA A 828 -37.55 -2.71 7.85
CA ALA A 828 -37.80 -3.85 8.71
C ALA A 828 -38.75 -4.87 8.04
N GLN A 829 -39.81 -4.42 7.38
CA GLN A 829 -40.73 -5.27 6.61
C GLN A 829 -40.00 -5.95 5.44
N GLY A 830 -39.14 -5.23 4.72
CA GLY A 830 -38.30 -5.81 3.67
C GLY A 830 -37.38 -6.91 4.18
N LEU A 831 -36.72 -6.70 5.33
CA LEU A 831 -35.89 -7.72 5.98
C LEU A 831 -36.72 -8.92 6.47
N LEU A 832 -37.92 -8.69 7.02
CA LEU A 832 -38.79 -9.76 7.49
C LEU A 832 -39.20 -10.67 6.33
N TYR A 833 -39.51 -10.07 5.18
CA TYR A 833 -39.76 -10.81 3.96
C TYR A 833 -38.54 -11.66 3.56
N LEU A 834 -37.33 -11.08 3.51
CA LEU A 834 -36.11 -11.82 3.15
C LEU A 834 -35.81 -12.98 4.12
N HIS A 835 -35.97 -12.77 5.42
CA HIS A 835 -35.63 -13.76 6.45
C HIS A 835 -36.67 -14.84 6.66
N LYS A 836 -37.95 -14.54 6.46
CA LYS A 836 -39.06 -15.42 6.89
C LYS A 836 -40.05 -15.78 5.78
N TYR A 837 -40.55 -14.79 5.03
CA TYR A 837 -41.71 -15.00 4.14
C TYR A 837 -41.36 -15.22 2.67
N SER A 838 -40.14 -14.92 2.26
CA SER A 838 -39.65 -15.24 0.92
C SER A 838 -39.54 -16.76 0.75
N ARG A 839 -39.62 -17.23 -0.49
CA ARG A 839 -39.59 -18.67 -0.83
C ARG A 839 -38.31 -19.38 -0.37
N MET A 840 -37.23 -18.63 -0.18
CA MET A 840 -35.97 -19.13 0.35
C MET A 840 -35.43 -18.06 1.29
N LYS A 841 -34.96 -18.45 2.47
CA LYS A 841 -34.30 -17.52 3.40
C LYS A 841 -33.10 -16.83 2.72
N VAL A 842 -33.14 -15.51 2.63
CA VAL A 842 -32.07 -14.68 2.05
C VAL A 842 -31.45 -13.83 3.14
N ILE A 843 -30.12 -13.85 3.25
CA ILE A 843 -29.34 -12.96 4.12
C ILE A 843 -28.63 -11.97 3.21
N HIS A 844 -28.86 -10.67 3.41
CA HIS A 844 -28.40 -9.56 2.57
C HIS A 844 -26.89 -9.32 2.68
N ARG A 845 -26.37 -9.23 3.92
CA ARG A 845 -24.95 -9.06 4.30
C ARG A 845 -24.28 -7.72 3.96
N ASP A 846 -24.96 -6.82 3.24
CA ASP A 846 -24.47 -5.46 2.98
C ASP A 846 -25.59 -4.42 3.13
N LEU A 847 -26.32 -4.46 4.25
CA LEU A 847 -27.38 -3.48 4.53
C LEU A 847 -26.77 -2.18 5.08
N LYS A 848 -27.06 -1.05 4.41
CA LYS A 848 -26.55 0.30 4.74
C LYS A 848 -27.42 1.38 4.07
N ALA A 849 -27.28 2.64 4.48
CA ALA A 849 -28.08 3.75 3.95
C ALA A 849 -27.99 3.88 2.41
N ASN A 850 -26.80 3.71 1.82
CA ASN A 850 -26.60 3.77 0.37
C ASN A 850 -27.37 2.69 -0.41
N ASN A 851 -27.72 1.57 0.23
CA ASN A 851 -28.41 0.45 -0.39
C ASN A 851 -29.93 0.50 -0.16
N ILE A 852 -30.44 1.54 0.50
CA ILE A 852 -31.88 1.83 0.62
C ILE A 852 -32.24 2.91 -0.40
N LEU A 853 -32.99 2.56 -1.43
CA LEU A 853 -33.49 3.51 -2.43
C LEU A 853 -34.90 3.99 -2.06
N LEU A 854 -35.26 5.20 -2.49
CA LEU A 854 -36.54 5.82 -2.20
C LEU A 854 -37.37 5.97 -3.47
N ASP A 855 -38.62 5.51 -3.43
CA ASP A 855 -39.56 5.67 -4.55
C ASP A 855 -40.13 7.10 -4.61
N GLU A 856 -41.01 7.36 -5.58
CA GLU A 856 -41.67 8.67 -5.78
C GLU A 856 -42.37 9.20 -4.52
N SER A 857 -42.85 8.31 -3.65
CA SER A 857 -43.56 8.64 -2.40
C SER A 857 -42.66 8.57 -1.16
N MET A 858 -41.34 8.51 -1.33
CA MET A 858 -40.34 8.39 -0.25
C MET A 858 -40.42 7.08 0.53
N ASN A 859 -41.02 6.02 -0.02
CA ASN A 859 -41.00 4.70 0.62
C ASN A 859 -39.66 4.00 0.39
N PRO A 860 -39.15 3.25 1.39
CA PRO A 860 -37.86 2.58 1.28
C PRO A 860 -37.96 1.28 0.48
N LYS A 861 -36.94 1.05 -0.36
CA LYS A 861 -36.69 -0.21 -1.04
C LYS A 861 -35.25 -0.68 -0.88
N ILE A 862 -35.06 -1.89 -0.37
CA ILE A 862 -33.74 -2.52 -0.23
C ILE A 862 -33.21 -2.92 -1.62
N SER A 863 -31.95 -2.59 -1.88
CA SER A 863 -31.25 -2.84 -3.15
C SER A 863 -29.88 -3.48 -2.94
N ASP A 864 -29.22 -3.86 -4.05
CA ASP A 864 -27.84 -4.39 -4.11
C ASP A 864 -27.64 -5.78 -3.47
N PHE A 865 -28.30 -6.79 -4.05
CA PHE A 865 -28.23 -8.19 -3.60
C PHE A 865 -26.98 -8.96 -4.08
N GLY A 866 -25.97 -8.30 -4.65
CA GLY A 866 -24.77 -8.97 -5.17
C GLY A 866 -24.05 -9.81 -4.12
N MET A 867 -24.12 -9.36 -2.87
CA MET A 867 -23.52 -9.99 -1.71
C MET A 867 -24.46 -10.96 -0.98
N ALA A 868 -25.72 -11.08 -1.39
CA ALA A 868 -26.69 -11.88 -0.67
C ALA A 868 -26.41 -13.40 -0.75
N ARG A 869 -26.91 -14.14 0.24
CA ARG A 869 -26.79 -15.60 0.32
C ARG A 869 -28.16 -16.24 0.54
N ILE A 870 -28.42 -17.29 -0.24
CA ILE A 870 -29.60 -18.14 -0.11
C ILE A 870 -29.27 -19.27 0.87
N CYS A 871 -30.09 -19.41 1.92
CA CYS A 871 -29.96 -20.44 2.96
C CYS A 871 -31.16 -21.40 2.93
N GLU A 872 -30.95 -22.65 3.36
CA GLU A 872 -32.07 -23.58 3.58
C GLU A 872 -32.89 -23.10 4.80
N GLN A 873 -34.22 -23.28 4.80
CA GLN A 873 -35.10 -22.71 5.86
C GLN A 873 -34.70 -23.15 7.29
N ASN A 874 -34.17 -24.36 7.42
CA ASN A 874 -33.75 -24.96 8.70
C ASN A 874 -32.31 -24.61 9.11
N GLN A 875 -31.54 -23.91 8.27
CA GLN A 875 -30.21 -23.43 8.62
C GLN A 875 -30.33 -22.14 9.43
N THR A 876 -29.78 -22.13 10.63
CA THR A 876 -29.76 -20.98 11.55
C THR A 876 -28.54 -20.11 11.34
N GLU A 877 -27.37 -20.72 11.06
CA GLU A 877 -26.10 -20.03 10.85
C GLU A 877 -25.32 -20.70 9.71
N SER A 878 -24.49 -19.92 9.00
CA SER A 878 -23.58 -20.41 7.97
C SER A 878 -22.25 -19.69 8.06
N MET A 879 -21.17 -20.33 7.59
CA MET A 879 -19.82 -19.77 7.63
C MET A 879 -19.30 -19.52 6.21
N THR A 880 -18.52 -18.46 6.04
CA THR A 880 -17.82 -18.15 4.79
C THR A 880 -16.37 -17.78 5.04
N ASN A 881 -15.48 -18.26 4.17
CA ASN A 881 -14.05 -17.92 4.20
C ASN A 881 -13.75 -16.57 3.51
N ARG A 882 -14.79 -15.91 2.99
CA ARG A 882 -14.69 -14.64 2.26
C ARG A 882 -15.68 -13.65 2.89
N VAL A 883 -15.19 -12.92 3.89
CA VAL A 883 -15.92 -11.82 4.53
C VAL A 883 -15.98 -10.66 3.55
N VAL A 884 -17.18 -10.18 3.28
CA VAL A 884 -17.46 -9.14 2.29
C VAL A 884 -18.65 -8.32 2.78
N GLY A 885 -18.59 -7.00 2.67
CA GLY A 885 -19.60 -6.08 3.20
C GLY A 885 -18.97 -4.75 3.60
N THR A 886 -19.79 -3.82 4.09
CA THR A 886 -19.33 -2.47 4.45
C THR A 886 -18.90 -2.39 5.92
N TYR A 887 -17.66 -1.95 6.16
CA TYR A 887 -17.13 -1.73 7.50
C TYR A 887 -18.01 -0.74 8.29
N GLY A 888 -18.20 -1.01 9.58
CA GLY A 888 -19.12 -0.27 10.45
C GLY A 888 -20.55 -0.84 10.49
N TYR A 889 -21.00 -1.55 9.45
CA TYR A 889 -22.31 -2.24 9.43
C TYR A 889 -22.19 -3.75 9.64
N MET A 890 -21.00 -4.33 9.42
CA MET A 890 -20.76 -5.76 9.62
C MET A 890 -20.83 -6.14 11.10
N SER A 891 -21.60 -7.18 11.41
CA SER A 891 -21.65 -7.73 12.78
C SER A 891 -20.29 -8.31 13.22
N PRO A 892 -19.95 -8.26 14.52
CA PRO A 892 -18.67 -8.75 15.03
C PRO A 892 -18.37 -10.20 14.64
N GLU A 893 -19.33 -11.11 14.78
CA GLU A 893 -19.15 -12.53 14.44
C GLU A 893 -18.95 -12.76 12.94
N TYR A 894 -19.54 -11.91 12.09
CA TYR A 894 -19.35 -11.95 10.65
C TYR A 894 -17.99 -11.39 10.25
N ALA A 895 -17.63 -10.22 10.78
CA ALA A 895 -16.36 -9.56 10.51
C ALA A 895 -15.16 -10.38 10.99
N MET A 896 -15.27 -11.00 12.18
CA MET A 896 -14.15 -11.69 12.83
C MET A 896 -14.01 -13.16 12.41
N ARG A 897 -15.13 -13.86 12.20
CA ARG A 897 -15.12 -15.33 12.00
C ARG A 897 -15.77 -15.77 10.69
N GLY A 898 -16.32 -14.83 9.90
CA GLY A 898 -17.07 -15.13 8.69
C GLY A 898 -18.37 -15.88 8.94
N VAL A 899 -18.88 -15.86 10.17
CA VAL A 899 -20.17 -16.47 10.52
C VAL A 899 -21.27 -15.47 10.21
N PHE A 900 -22.22 -15.85 9.35
CA PHE A 900 -23.36 -15.01 9.00
C PHE A 900 -24.67 -15.73 9.26
N SER A 901 -25.66 -14.97 9.70
CA SER A 901 -27.03 -15.42 9.92
C SER A 901 -27.98 -14.25 9.70
N ILE A 902 -29.28 -14.47 9.91
CA ILE A 902 -30.26 -13.38 9.94
C ILE A 902 -29.91 -12.32 11.01
N LYS A 903 -29.19 -12.71 12.08
CA LYS A 903 -28.76 -11.80 13.15
C LYS A 903 -27.63 -10.87 12.72
N SER A 904 -26.92 -11.20 11.64
CA SER A 904 -25.92 -10.32 11.04
C SER A 904 -26.58 -9.13 10.35
N ASP A 905 -27.67 -9.36 9.61
CA ASP A 905 -28.47 -8.28 9.00
C ASP A 905 -29.19 -7.43 10.06
N ILE A 906 -29.63 -8.04 11.17
CA ILE A 906 -30.21 -7.31 12.32
C ILE A 906 -29.21 -6.32 12.92
N PHE A 907 -27.94 -6.73 13.07
CA PHE A 907 -26.89 -5.82 13.54
C PHE A 907 -26.73 -4.64 12.58
N SER A 908 -26.60 -4.90 11.27
CA SER A 908 -26.49 -3.84 10.26
C SER A 908 -27.69 -2.90 10.28
N PHE A 909 -28.89 -3.43 10.49
CA PHE A 909 -30.11 -2.63 10.61
C PHE A 909 -30.14 -1.78 11.89
N GLY A 910 -29.66 -2.30 13.03
CA GLY A 910 -29.51 -1.53 14.25
C GLY A 910 -28.62 -0.29 14.08
N VAL A 911 -27.49 -0.45 13.38
CA VAL A 911 -26.64 0.69 12.98
C VAL A 911 -27.40 1.67 12.10
N LEU A 912 -28.14 1.16 11.12
CA LEU A 912 -28.92 1.99 10.20
C LEU A 912 -30.03 2.79 10.91
N ILE A 913 -30.69 2.21 11.93
CA ILE A 913 -31.65 2.97 12.77
C ILE A 913 -30.94 4.14 13.45
N LEU A 914 -29.78 3.91 14.08
CA LEU A 914 -29.03 4.97 14.75
C LEU A 914 -28.63 6.10 13.77
N GLU A 915 -28.24 5.76 12.54
CA GLU A 915 -27.94 6.76 11.50
C GLU A 915 -29.19 7.56 11.10
N ILE A 916 -30.33 6.89 10.90
CA ILE A 916 -31.59 7.53 10.51
C ILE A 916 -32.06 8.51 11.59
N ILE A 917 -32.09 8.09 12.86
CA ILE A 917 -32.64 8.92 13.94
C ILE A 917 -31.70 10.07 14.33
N SER A 918 -30.38 9.89 14.17
CA SER A 918 -29.39 10.92 14.51
C SER A 918 -29.03 11.85 13.37
N GLY A 919 -29.27 11.44 12.11
CA GLY A 919 -28.78 12.17 10.93
C GLY A 919 -27.25 12.21 10.83
N ARG A 920 -26.54 11.31 11.54
CA ARG A 920 -25.07 11.26 11.60
C ARG A 920 -24.57 9.98 10.95
N ARG A 921 -23.47 10.07 10.21
CA ARG A 921 -22.82 8.88 9.63
C ARG A 921 -22.15 8.10 10.76
N ASN A 922 -22.21 6.77 10.70
CA ASN A 922 -21.48 5.91 11.62
C ASN A 922 -19.96 6.18 11.63
N SER A 923 -19.40 6.74 10.54
CA SER A 923 -17.99 7.12 10.42
C SER A 923 -17.62 8.55 10.84
N SER A 924 -18.58 9.42 11.21
CA SER A 924 -18.30 10.86 11.42
C SER A 924 -17.92 11.27 12.85
N LEU A 925 -17.86 10.34 13.81
CA LEU A 925 -17.70 10.66 15.25
C LEU A 925 -16.26 10.58 15.79
N PHE A 926 -15.24 10.54 14.92
CA PHE A 926 -13.82 10.56 15.32
C PHE A 926 -13.31 11.93 15.84
N HIS A 927 -14.19 12.90 16.10
CA HIS A 927 -13.85 14.32 16.31
C HIS A 927 -14.24 14.91 17.66
N LEU A 928 -14.75 14.12 18.61
CA LEU A 928 -14.94 14.57 20.00
C LEU A 928 -13.90 13.86 20.86
N ASP A 929 -13.32 14.57 21.83
CA ASP A 929 -12.15 14.17 22.66
C ASP A 929 -12.30 12.85 23.45
N GLU A 930 -13.44 12.16 23.31
CA GLU A 930 -13.66 10.78 23.73
C GLU A 930 -14.07 9.93 22.50
N THR A 931 -13.22 8.96 22.13
CA THR A 931 -13.32 8.17 20.89
C THR A 931 -14.50 7.18 20.89
N PHE A 932 -15.72 7.65 20.68
CA PHE A 932 -16.90 6.79 20.54
C PHE A 932 -17.30 6.58 19.08
N SER A 933 -17.58 5.33 18.70
CA SER A 933 -18.38 5.03 17.50
C SER A 933 -19.82 5.55 17.70
N LEU A 934 -20.63 5.70 16.64
CA LEU A 934 -22.05 6.11 16.80
C LEU A 934 -22.82 5.16 17.74
N ILE A 935 -22.51 3.86 17.68
CA ILE A 935 -23.02 2.86 18.61
C ILE A 935 -22.58 3.17 20.05
N GLY A 936 -21.30 3.47 20.25
CA GLY A 936 -20.75 3.81 21.56
C GLY A 936 -21.33 5.09 22.15
N TYR A 937 -21.51 6.11 21.32
CA TYR A 937 -22.12 7.38 21.73
C TYR A 937 -23.59 7.19 22.13
N ALA A 938 -24.37 6.46 21.32
CA ALA A 938 -25.75 6.12 21.65
C ALA A 938 -25.85 5.29 22.94
N TRP A 939 -24.91 4.37 23.19
CA TRP A 939 -24.86 3.59 24.43
C TRP A 939 -24.62 4.45 25.67
N VAL A 940 -23.66 5.38 25.61
CA VAL A 940 -23.35 6.28 26.75
C VAL A 940 -24.55 7.16 27.09
N LEU A 941 -25.14 7.81 26.09
CA LEU A 941 -26.36 8.61 26.28
C LEU A 941 -27.51 7.78 26.84
N TRP A 942 -27.69 6.55 26.35
CA TRP A 942 -28.71 5.65 26.87
C TRP A 942 -28.47 5.26 28.34
N GLN A 943 -27.22 4.99 28.72
CA GLN A 943 -26.85 4.68 30.11
C GLN A 943 -27.07 5.86 31.07
N GLN A 944 -26.88 7.10 30.58
CA GLN A 944 -27.07 8.33 31.34
C GLN A 944 -28.54 8.78 31.42
N GLY A 945 -29.43 8.22 30.59
CA GLY A 945 -30.82 8.66 30.47
C GLY A 945 -31.02 9.80 29.46
N ASP A 946 -29.95 10.24 28.78
CA ASP A 946 -29.90 11.40 27.90
C ASP A 946 -30.02 11.03 26.41
N SER A 947 -30.74 9.94 26.10
CA SER A 947 -30.89 9.43 24.72
C SER A 947 -31.48 10.46 23.74
N LEU A 948 -32.22 11.47 24.23
CA LEU A 948 -32.75 12.55 23.40
C LEU A 948 -31.66 13.44 22.79
N GLU A 949 -30.44 13.48 23.35
CA GLU A 949 -29.32 14.22 22.75
C GLU A 949 -28.87 13.63 21.40
N LEU A 950 -29.21 12.36 21.14
CA LEU A 950 -28.93 11.73 19.86
C LEU A 950 -29.82 12.28 18.73
N LYS A 951 -30.93 12.95 19.07
CA LYS A 951 -31.94 13.43 18.13
C LYS A 951 -31.33 14.42 17.13
N ASP A 952 -31.58 14.16 15.84
CA ASP A 952 -31.23 15.10 14.79
C ASP A 952 -31.96 16.45 15.00
N PRO A 953 -31.24 17.58 15.11
CA PRO A 953 -31.84 18.89 15.30
C PRO A 953 -32.86 19.27 14.21
N SER A 954 -32.70 18.77 12.99
CA SER A 954 -33.61 19.03 11.87
C SER A 954 -35.02 18.43 12.05
N LEU A 955 -35.20 17.50 12.98
CA LEU A 955 -36.51 16.90 13.28
C LEU A 955 -37.44 17.84 14.06
N GLY A 956 -36.90 18.86 14.72
CA GLY A 956 -37.66 19.87 15.47
C GLY A 956 -38.76 19.27 16.37
N ASN A 957 -39.96 19.85 16.30
CA ASN A 957 -41.15 19.44 17.07
C ASN A 957 -41.96 18.31 16.41
N THR A 958 -41.54 17.81 15.23
CA THR A 958 -42.26 16.72 14.55
C THR A 958 -41.96 15.34 15.14
N CYS A 959 -40.92 15.26 15.96
CA CYS A 959 -40.44 14.02 16.54
C CYS A 959 -41.26 13.59 17.74
N ASP A 960 -41.88 12.42 17.65
CA ASP A 960 -42.47 11.74 18.79
C ASP A 960 -41.36 11.19 19.68
N GLU A 961 -41.18 11.79 20.86
CA GLU A 961 -40.10 11.44 21.78
C GLU A 961 -40.20 10.01 22.31
N GLN A 962 -41.42 9.48 22.52
CA GLN A 962 -41.59 8.11 22.99
C GLN A 962 -41.16 7.13 21.91
N GLN A 963 -41.62 7.36 20.67
CA GLN A 963 -41.24 6.56 19.52
C GLN A 963 -39.73 6.66 19.23
N PHE A 964 -39.14 7.84 19.41
CA PHE A 964 -37.70 8.07 19.27
C PHE A 964 -36.89 7.28 20.29
N LEU A 965 -37.20 7.43 21.59
CA LEU A 965 -36.53 6.72 22.67
C LEU A 965 -36.66 5.21 22.51
N ARG A 966 -37.84 4.74 22.09
CA ARG A 966 -38.09 3.34 21.76
C ARG A 966 -37.21 2.86 20.61
N SER A 967 -37.06 3.67 19.56
CA SER A 967 -36.19 3.37 18.41
C SER A 967 -34.71 3.29 18.81
N VAL A 968 -34.22 4.19 19.67
CA VAL A 968 -32.85 4.11 20.24
C VAL A 968 -32.65 2.80 20.98
N HIS A 969 -33.60 2.45 21.85
CA HIS A 969 -33.51 1.24 22.68
C HIS A 969 -33.50 -0.04 21.83
N VAL A 970 -34.40 -0.15 20.84
CA VAL A 970 -34.42 -1.30 19.93
C VAL A 970 -33.16 -1.35 19.07
N ALA A 971 -32.63 -0.20 18.62
CA ALA A 971 -31.38 -0.17 17.88
C ALA A 971 -30.22 -0.73 18.73
N LEU A 972 -30.15 -0.38 20.02
CA LEU A 972 -29.16 -0.93 20.95
C LEU A 972 -29.32 -2.43 21.16
N LEU A 973 -30.55 -2.96 21.23
CA LEU A 973 -30.82 -4.40 21.24
C LEU A 973 -30.40 -5.10 19.94
N CYS A 974 -30.42 -4.40 18.81
CA CYS A 974 -29.99 -4.96 17.52
C CYS A 974 -28.46 -5.03 17.39
N VAL A 975 -27.71 -4.11 18.00
CA VAL A 975 -26.23 -4.02 17.87
C VAL A 975 -25.45 -4.73 18.99
N GLN A 976 -26.09 -5.69 19.66
CA GLN A 976 -25.46 -6.49 20.72
C GLN A 976 -24.26 -7.30 20.21
N GLU A 977 -23.25 -7.50 21.06
CA GLU A 977 -22.03 -8.23 20.70
C GLU A 977 -22.33 -9.67 20.28
N ASN A 978 -23.07 -10.42 21.10
CA ASN A 978 -23.44 -11.78 20.78
C ASN A 978 -24.69 -11.79 19.88
N ALA A 979 -24.63 -12.55 18.79
CA ALA A 979 -25.76 -12.70 17.87
C ALA A 979 -27.02 -13.30 18.51
N ILE A 980 -26.88 -14.08 19.59
CA ILE A 980 -28.00 -14.69 20.30
C ILE A 980 -28.84 -13.63 21.03
N ASP A 981 -28.19 -12.60 21.57
CA ASP A 981 -28.83 -11.54 22.37
C ASP A 981 -29.63 -10.55 21.51
N ARG A 982 -29.39 -10.52 20.20
CA ARG A 982 -30.13 -9.68 19.25
C ARG A 982 -31.54 -10.22 19.03
N PRO A 983 -32.57 -9.38 18.81
CA PRO A 983 -33.90 -9.87 18.46
C PRO A 983 -33.91 -10.53 17.06
N THR A 984 -34.92 -11.36 16.80
CA THR A 984 -35.31 -11.72 15.42
C THR A 984 -36.03 -10.56 14.74
N THR A 985 -36.13 -10.55 13.40
CA THR A 985 -36.82 -9.46 12.69
C THR A 985 -38.28 -9.30 13.12
N SER A 986 -38.98 -10.39 13.42
CA SER A 986 -40.36 -10.33 13.91
C SER A 986 -40.47 -9.74 15.32
N GLU A 987 -39.56 -10.13 16.23
CA GLU A 987 -39.53 -9.57 17.59
C GLU A 987 -39.18 -8.08 17.54
N MET A 988 -38.18 -7.71 16.75
CA MET A 988 -37.75 -6.33 16.54
C MET A 988 -38.88 -5.45 16.00
N ILE A 989 -39.65 -5.90 15.00
CA ILE A 989 -40.80 -5.15 14.49
C ILE A 989 -41.87 -4.99 15.57
N SER A 990 -42.17 -6.06 16.32
CA SER A 990 -43.10 -5.98 17.44
C SER A 990 -42.59 -5.00 18.52
N MET A 991 -41.29 -4.98 18.78
CA MET A 991 -40.66 -4.07 19.73
C MET A 991 -40.72 -2.62 19.22
N LEU A 992 -40.58 -2.35 17.92
CA LEU A 992 -40.65 -1.00 17.36
C LEU A 992 -42.08 -0.44 17.30
N LEU A 993 -43.06 -1.27 16.93
CA LEU A 993 -44.41 -0.82 16.59
C LEU A 993 -45.45 -0.96 17.71
N ASN A 994 -45.18 -1.76 18.74
CA ASN A 994 -46.12 -1.99 19.84
C ASN A 994 -45.65 -1.35 21.14
N ASP A 995 -46.20 -0.18 21.46
CA ASP A 995 -45.84 0.61 22.63
C ASP A 995 -46.16 -0.08 23.97
N SER A 996 -47.04 -1.08 23.99
CA SER A 996 -47.41 -1.79 25.22
C SER A 996 -46.43 -2.88 25.64
N ILE A 997 -45.41 -3.19 24.82
CA ILE A 997 -44.44 -4.24 25.13
C ILE A 997 -43.31 -3.66 25.97
N SER A 998 -43.07 -4.27 27.13
CA SER A 998 -41.88 -4.04 27.95
C SER A 998 -40.63 -4.59 27.26
N LEU A 999 -39.60 -3.75 27.12
CA LEU A 999 -38.37 -4.07 26.40
C LEU A 999 -37.28 -4.56 27.37
N PRO A 1000 -36.49 -5.59 27.01
CA PRO A 1000 -35.36 -6.03 27.82
C PRO A 1000 -34.24 -4.98 27.78
N SER A 1001 -33.51 -4.82 28.87
CA SER A 1001 -32.35 -3.92 28.89
C SER A 1001 -31.24 -4.42 27.94
N PRO A 1002 -30.70 -3.58 27.04
CA PRO A 1002 -29.56 -3.95 26.21
C PRO A 1002 -28.30 -4.14 27.06
N ASN A 1003 -27.47 -5.13 26.69
CA ASN A 1003 -26.12 -5.26 27.23
C ASN A 1003 -25.16 -4.34 26.47
N ARG A 1004 -23.94 -4.20 27.00
CA ARG A 1004 -22.88 -3.35 26.42
C ARG A 1004 -22.60 -3.77 24.95
N PRO A 1005 -22.78 -2.88 23.96
CA PRO A 1005 -22.48 -3.15 22.56
C PRO A 1005 -20.96 -3.25 22.32
N THR A 1006 -20.57 -3.91 21.23
CA THR A 1006 -19.17 -3.95 20.78
C THR A 1006 -18.69 -2.55 20.32
N PHE A 1007 -17.37 -2.29 20.41
CA PHE A 1007 -16.68 -1.07 19.94
C PHE A 1007 -16.73 0.20 20.83
N LEU A 1008 -16.86 0.04 22.15
CA LEU A 1008 -16.55 1.12 23.11
C LEU A 1008 -15.04 1.19 23.37
N ILE A 1009 -14.35 2.14 22.72
CA ILE A 1009 -12.96 2.50 23.03
C ILE A 1009 -13.01 3.62 24.07
N GLY A 1010 -12.97 3.27 25.35
CA GLY A 1010 -12.97 4.24 26.45
C GLY A 1010 -13.72 3.71 27.67
N GLY A 1011 -13.11 3.84 28.85
CA GLY A 1011 -13.55 3.22 30.10
C GLY A 1011 -12.52 2.20 30.57
N GLY A 1012 -11.45 2.70 31.21
CA GLY A 1012 -10.49 1.86 31.90
C GLY A 1012 -11.18 1.06 33.00
N ASP A 1013 -10.82 -0.21 33.11
CA ASP A 1013 -11.00 -0.96 34.35
C ASP A 1013 -10.15 -0.28 35.43
N SER A 1014 -10.77 0.65 36.15
CA SER A 1014 -10.35 1.01 37.49
C SER A 1014 -10.60 -0.22 38.36
N LYS A 1015 -9.61 -1.12 38.42
CA LYS A 1015 -9.46 -1.99 39.58
C LYS A 1015 -9.22 -1.10 40.80
N SER A 1016 -10.28 -0.73 41.50
CA SER A 1016 -10.21 -0.36 42.91
C SER A 1016 -10.62 -1.57 43.74
N THR A 1017 -9.64 -2.42 44.07
CA THR A 1017 -9.72 -3.21 45.30
C THR A 1017 -9.54 -2.26 46.48
N SER A 1018 -10.62 -1.93 47.18
CA SER A 1018 -10.57 -1.64 48.62
C SER A 1018 -11.95 -1.41 49.26
N TYR A 1019 -12.22 -2.26 50.24
CA TYR A 1019 -13.10 -2.11 51.40
C TYR A 1019 -14.62 -2.00 51.20
N GLU A 1020 -15.28 -3.13 51.48
CA GLU A 1020 -16.60 -3.13 52.12
C GLU A 1020 -16.61 -2.11 53.27
N THR A 1021 -17.45 -1.09 53.13
CA THR A 1021 -17.99 -0.37 54.28
C THR A 1021 -19.50 -0.40 54.12
N LYS A 1022 -20.14 -1.39 54.74
CA LYS A 1022 -21.58 -1.33 55.00
C LYS A 1022 -21.82 -0.23 56.03
N ALA A 1023 -22.67 0.74 55.69
CA ALA A 1023 -23.46 1.48 56.65
C ALA A 1023 -24.93 1.21 56.34
N GLU A 1024 -25.53 0.45 57.25
CA GLU A 1024 -26.97 0.36 57.55
C GLU A 1024 -27.47 1.78 57.97
N ASP A 1025 -28.74 2.14 58.11
CA ASP A 1025 -30.02 1.44 58.20
C ASP A 1025 -31.14 2.49 58.07
N PHE A 1026 -32.39 2.05 57.97
CA PHE A 1026 -33.54 2.48 58.80
C PHE A 1026 -34.83 2.01 58.15
N SER A 1027 -35.16 0.75 58.43
CA SER A 1027 -36.57 0.33 58.50
C SER A 1027 -37.13 0.65 59.89
N VAL A 1028 -38.39 1.11 59.93
CA VAL A 1028 -39.11 1.40 61.17
C VAL A 1028 -39.87 0.14 61.62
N ASN A 1029 -39.56 -0.30 62.85
CA ASN A 1029 -40.31 -1.17 63.78
C ASN A 1029 -40.36 -2.69 63.45
N ASN A 1030 -40.10 -3.66 64.34
CA ASN A 1030 -40.21 -3.72 65.81
C ASN A 1030 -39.32 -4.85 66.42
N VAL A 1031 -38.55 -4.49 67.47
CA VAL A 1031 -38.50 -5.13 68.81
C VAL A 1031 -38.02 -6.61 68.98
N THR A 1032 -36.75 -6.69 69.41
CA THR A 1032 -36.13 -7.48 70.51
C THR A 1032 -35.68 -8.96 70.44
N ILE A 1033 -34.42 -9.10 70.88
CA ILE A 1033 -33.89 -9.98 71.95
C ILE A 1033 -33.02 -11.21 71.54
N SER A 1034 -31.71 -10.94 71.62
CA SER A 1034 -30.64 -11.62 72.37
C SER A 1034 -29.98 -12.94 71.92
N VAL A 1035 -28.75 -12.76 71.43
CA VAL A 1035 -27.41 -13.23 71.91
C VAL A 1035 -27.08 -14.74 72.09
N VAL A 1036 -25.81 -15.02 71.70
CA VAL A 1036 -24.83 -16.04 72.13
C VAL A 1036 -24.99 -17.42 71.47
N GLY A 1037 -23.98 -18.02 70.83
CA GLY A 1037 -22.56 -17.73 70.71
C GLY A 1037 -21.76 -19.04 70.75
N GLY A 1038 -20.64 -19.06 70.03
CA GLY A 1038 -19.46 -19.88 70.36
C GLY A 1038 -19.50 -21.37 69.98
N ARG A 1039 -18.82 -21.70 68.87
CA ARG A 1039 -17.43 -22.16 68.89
C ARG A 1039 -16.83 -22.06 67.49
#